data_AF-A0A535M1Q6-F1
#
_entry.id   AF-A0A535M1Q6-F1
#
_cell.length_a   1.000
_cell.length_b   1.000
_cell.length_c   1.000
_cell.angle_alpha   90.00
_cell.angle_beta   90.00
_cell.angle_gamma   90.00
#
_symmetry.space_group_name_H-M   'P 1'
#
loop_
_entity.id
_entity.type
_entity.pdbx_description
1 polymer ?
#
loop_
_entity_poly.entity_id
_entity_poly.type
_entity_poly.pdbx_seq_one_letter_code
_entity_poly.pdbx_strand_id
1 'polypeptide(L)'
;MSRQRIRHFAVALALSAIVIAASAAPAQAGFASPRDQARPTSHVAAAASGAIPEAAPKQIAYTVSAKPSREVFGFALASSLADPTIGYPSWNFDMLSTVAFFGVHVDTAGHFVGDGGWNVWNSSTLSTLVATAHQHGAKVVLTIILQDFSANTPNMCAGLAHIDTTVAQTAAEVRAKGVDGVNIDYEGLDGSCGRGDPYWAQHAMTTMTQKMRAALGSSSYISVDTYAGSAGDPYGFFDIGGIAAYADSLFVMAYDMEYSNYSSAPIYCSRFCLGPTAPLTGYRYNDTGIMSQYIAVAPRSKVILGVPYYGRKACVGNTTSPNQYPTSSVVADSYLDASGEAAYFEVRTGSYAAHRETNSGGMERWDIWYNTRLGCTRELYWDDAVSLGKKYDLVNADGLRGVGLWNLNYGGGAPELWAALQNHFLGCSGAAISVSPASPQWASTHVTVTASSRPCSNPQYRFWIQSPNGTWSVVQDYSATNTYSWTATGNPGSYRIEADVRSSTRVSYDSYAVVGDVLRACSAVGLSTSKSSPAFPGTAVVITGSSSCPGTPEYRFWVQPPGGKWAVVQNYGAAATYSWSAGVQGTYSLEVDVRDQGSTASYDKYVTTSFTIYAPPCTTPSLRAVPASPQGSGTRVVFSASSGGCPNPRYRFWIEPPGAGWKVMQDYGAASSFAWTGGAAGTYGVEVDVRDASSSASYEHVANATYVLTACSGARLSASMPSPEPVGTTIVLTGSASCLATPTYRFWVKRPGGSWAIARDYGSATAYVWNTTGIADGVYGLEVDARNQGSTAAYETVANMTFLVDTCSGAHLATNKQSPQLPGTTIGLTATATCMGSAEYRFWVRDLSGRWTIVQDYSSTSTFSWNTTGRPQGTYGLEVDVRNHGSLAAYESVANITFTIYAAPCTAAHLATDKPSGQVHGTTITLTGSATCGGTPQYRFWVRDLSGRWTIVQDFGSPNTFGWNTTGLAPGTYGLEVDVRNVGSSAPYETVANLTFAVT
;
A
#
# COMPACT_ATOMS: atom_id res chain seq x y z
N MET A 1 -18.40 28.88 -13.89
CA MET A 1 -17.73 29.42 -12.70
C MET A 1 -16.78 28.33 -12.20
N SER A 2 -15.53 28.55 -11.79
CA SER A 2 -14.64 29.71 -11.99
C SER A 2 -13.44 29.31 -12.88
N ARG A 3 -12.62 30.27 -13.34
CA ARG A 3 -11.41 30.02 -14.13
C ARG A 3 -10.16 30.43 -13.36
N GLN A 4 -9.12 29.61 -13.41
CA GLN A 4 -7.76 30.09 -13.69
C GLN A 4 -6.91 29.01 -14.39
N ARG A 5 -6.00 29.45 -15.25
CA ARG A 5 -5.02 28.70 -16.09
C ARG A 5 -3.66 29.41 -15.94
N ILE A 6 -2.63 28.96 -16.71
CA ILE A 6 -1.36 29.62 -17.13
C ILE A 6 -0.12 29.00 -16.44
N ARG A 7 0.97 28.56 -17.12
CA ARG A 7 1.35 28.41 -18.57
C ARG A 7 2.46 27.31 -18.70
N HIS A 8 2.50 26.47 -19.76
CA HIS A 8 3.41 26.45 -20.96
C HIS A 8 4.92 26.18 -20.65
N PHE A 9 5.79 25.60 -21.51
CA PHE A 9 5.83 25.15 -22.94
C PHE A 9 6.31 23.65 -23.00
N ALA A 10 6.14 22.78 -24.02
CA ALA A 10 6.40 22.78 -25.49
C ALA A 10 7.91 22.90 -25.85
N VAL A 11 8.55 22.30 -26.88
CA VAL A 11 8.22 21.60 -28.18
C VAL A 11 9.32 20.50 -28.39
N ALA A 12 9.23 19.29 -29.00
CA ALA A 12 8.40 18.57 -30.00
C ALA A 12 8.98 18.49 -31.46
N LEU A 13 8.45 17.58 -32.31
CA LEU A 13 8.85 17.22 -33.71
C LEU A 13 10.12 16.32 -33.90
N ALA A 14 10.29 15.51 -34.96
CA ALA A 14 9.39 14.95 -36.00
C ALA A 14 10.00 13.76 -36.80
N LEU A 15 9.21 13.16 -37.71
CA LEU A 15 9.45 12.00 -38.59
C LEU A 15 10.52 12.25 -39.69
N SER A 16 11.15 11.22 -40.28
CA SER A 16 10.74 10.47 -41.51
C SER A 16 11.70 9.30 -41.77
N ALA A 17 11.46 8.24 -42.58
CA ALA A 17 10.69 8.12 -43.83
C ALA A 17 10.08 6.71 -44.08
N ILE A 18 9.60 6.42 -45.29
CA ILE A 18 8.73 5.27 -45.68
C ILE A 18 9.19 4.59 -46.99
N VAL A 19 9.02 3.25 -47.10
CA VAL A 19 8.72 2.40 -48.30
C VAL A 19 8.84 0.91 -47.83
N ILE A 20 7.75 0.13 -47.63
CA ILE A 20 6.93 -0.63 -48.60
C ILE A 20 7.67 -1.86 -49.18
N ALA A 21 7.20 -3.13 -49.09
CA ALA A 21 6.07 -3.73 -48.34
C ALA A 21 6.14 -5.29 -48.31
N ALA A 22 5.32 -5.92 -47.44
CA ALA A 22 4.93 -7.36 -47.37
C ALA A 22 6.04 -8.41 -47.09
N SER A 23 5.83 -9.52 -46.36
CA SER A 23 4.74 -10.02 -45.48
C SER A 23 5.38 -10.96 -44.41
N ALA A 24 4.77 -11.34 -43.28
CA ALA A 24 3.39 -11.24 -42.79
C ALA A 24 3.34 -10.83 -41.29
N ALA A 25 2.15 -10.81 -40.68
CA ALA A 25 1.89 -10.11 -39.43
C ALA A 25 2.20 -10.88 -38.13
N PRO A 26 2.80 -10.21 -37.12
CA PRO A 26 2.59 -10.48 -35.70
C PRO A 26 1.56 -9.49 -35.11
N ALA A 27 0.55 -9.99 -34.37
CA ALA A 27 -0.39 -9.13 -33.64
C ALA A 27 0.15 -8.76 -32.26
N GLN A 28 -0.08 -7.51 -31.82
CA GLN A 28 0.43 -7.01 -30.53
C GLN A 28 -0.49 -7.30 -29.33
N ALA A 29 0.16 -7.37 -28.18
CA ALA A 29 -0.31 -7.39 -26.80
C ALA A 29 -1.74 -6.87 -26.49
N GLY A 30 -2.46 -7.64 -25.67
CA GLY A 30 -3.43 -7.14 -24.70
C GLY A 30 -2.86 -7.19 -23.28
N PHE A 31 -3.16 -6.19 -22.45
CA PHE A 31 -2.64 -6.11 -21.07
C PHE A 31 -3.42 -7.00 -20.09
N ALA A 32 -2.73 -7.82 -19.29
CA ALA A 32 -3.25 -8.41 -18.04
C ALA A 32 -2.11 -8.86 -17.10
N SER A 33 -2.37 -8.84 -15.80
CA SER A 33 -1.46 -9.29 -14.72
C SER A 33 -2.25 -9.36 -13.39
N PRO A 34 -1.94 -10.23 -12.41
CA PRO A 34 -1.07 -11.41 -12.39
C PRO A 34 -1.79 -12.69 -11.90
N ARG A 35 -1.00 -13.77 -11.64
CA ARG A 35 -1.32 -14.98 -10.85
C ARG A 35 -2.29 -16.03 -11.45
N ASP A 36 -1.71 -17.05 -12.08
CA ASP A 36 -1.75 -18.42 -11.53
C ASP A 36 -0.62 -19.24 -12.17
N GLN A 37 0.29 -19.82 -11.38
CA GLN A 37 1.36 -20.70 -11.89
C GLN A 37 1.01 -22.16 -11.60
N ALA A 38 0.59 -22.89 -12.63
CA ALA A 38 0.47 -24.35 -12.56
C ALA A 38 1.87 -25.00 -12.69
N ARG A 39 2.19 -25.93 -11.78
CA ARG A 39 3.42 -26.75 -11.81
C ARG A 39 3.30 -27.76 -12.96
N PRO A 40 4.19 -27.77 -13.98
CA PRO A 40 4.06 -28.67 -15.12
C PRO A 40 4.40 -30.12 -14.74
N THR A 41 3.55 -31.05 -15.17
CA THR A 41 3.74 -32.50 -14.99
C THR A 41 4.47 -33.09 -16.21
N SER A 42 5.79 -33.24 -16.12
CA SER A 42 6.58 -33.94 -17.13
C SER A 42 6.84 -35.40 -16.72
N HIS A 43 6.09 -36.34 -17.30
CA HIS A 43 6.49 -37.75 -17.27
C HIS A 43 7.75 -37.93 -18.14
N VAL A 44 8.85 -38.37 -17.54
CA VAL A 44 10.06 -38.79 -18.25
C VAL A 44 10.25 -40.28 -18.02
N ALA A 45 10.39 -41.05 -19.09
CA ALA A 45 10.58 -42.49 -19.01
C ALA A 45 11.97 -42.83 -18.43
N ALA A 46 12.06 -43.97 -17.72
CA ALA A 46 13.31 -44.41 -17.12
C ALA A 46 14.32 -44.85 -18.19
N ALA A 47 15.41 -44.10 -18.35
CA ALA A 47 16.61 -44.55 -19.04
C ALA A 47 17.53 -45.28 -18.03
N ALA A 48 18.09 -46.43 -18.42
CA ALA A 48 18.91 -47.24 -17.52
C ALA A 48 20.25 -46.57 -17.20
N SER A 49 20.66 -46.62 -15.93
CA SER A 49 21.91 -46.04 -15.44
C SER A 49 23.12 -46.91 -15.81
N GLY A 50 23.76 -46.62 -16.94
CA GLY A 50 25.13 -47.07 -17.19
C GLY A 50 26.10 -46.38 -16.23
N ALA A 51 26.88 -47.15 -15.47
CA ALA A 51 27.85 -46.60 -14.53
C ALA A 51 29.03 -45.95 -15.27
N ILE A 52 29.20 -44.64 -15.13
CA ILE A 52 30.41 -43.92 -15.54
C ILE A 52 31.41 -44.03 -14.39
N PRO A 53 32.66 -44.48 -14.61
CA PRO A 53 33.65 -44.61 -13.54
C PRO A 53 34.01 -43.23 -12.96
N GLU A 54 34.03 -43.15 -11.63
CA GLU A 54 34.28 -41.93 -10.86
C GLU A 54 35.77 -41.53 -10.97
N ALA A 55 36.06 -40.59 -11.87
CA ALA A 55 37.42 -40.07 -12.07
C ALA A 55 37.78 -39.10 -10.94
N ALA A 56 38.79 -39.47 -10.13
CA ALA A 56 39.30 -38.64 -9.05
C ALA A 56 39.67 -37.22 -9.53
N PRO A 57 39.39 -36.16 -8.74
CA PRO A 57 39.62 -34.77 -9.15
C PRO A 57 41.11 -34.51 -9.38
N LYS A 58 41.50 -34.35 -10.65
CA LYS A 58 42.86 -33.95 -11.03
C LYS A 58 43.14 -32.55 -10.51
N GLN A 59 44.09 -32.42 -9.58
CA GLN A 59 44.68 -31.12 -9.26
C GLN A 59 45.51 -30.67 -10.47
N ILE A 60 45.16 -29.52 -11.05
CA ILE A 60 45.89 -28.92 -12.17
C ILE A 60 46.78 -27.81 -11.60
N ALA A 61 47.96 -28.19 -11.12
CA ALA A 61 48.99 -27.25 -10.72
C ALA A 61 49.76 -26.77 -11.98
N TYR A 62 49.67 -25.48 -12.29
CA TYR A 62 50.47 -24.86 -13.36
C TYR A 62 51.81 -24.40 -12.81
N THR A 63 52.87 -25.17 -13.08
CA THR A 63 54.25 -24.80 -12.71
C THR A 63 54.84 -23.84 -13.74
N VAL A 64 54.81 -22.54 -13.44
CA VAL A 64 55.60 -21.52 -14.13
C VAL A 64 56.83 -21.23 -13.28
N SER A 65 58.03 -21.20 -13.87
CA SER A 65 59.23 -20.76 -13.13
C SER A 65 59.10 -19.27 -12.80
N ALA A 66 59.16 -18.93 -11.52
CA ALA A 66 58.93 -17.57 -11.06
C ALA A 66 60.17 -16.71 -11.30
N LYS A 67 60.13 -15.85 -12.32
CA LYS A 67 61.10 -14.76 -12.50
C LYS A 67 60.80 -13.62 -11.49
N PRO A 68 61.80 -12.82 -11.09
CA PRO A 68 61.57 -11.65 -10.25
C PRO A 68 60.64 -10.63 -10.92
N SER A 69 59.76 -10.03 -10.12
CA SER A 69 58.80 -8.99 -10.51
C SER A 69 59.41 -7.60 -10.71
N ARG A 70 60.72 -7.48 -10.47
CA ARG A 70 61.56 -6.30 -10.65
C ARG A 70 62.83 -6.72 -11.38
N GLU A 71 63.45 -5.79 -12.09
CA GLU A 71 64.76 -6.02 -12.66
C GLU A 71 65.81 -6.13 -11.53
N VAL A 72 66.55 -7.22 -11.50
CA VAL A 72 67.77 -7.35 -10.69
C VAL A 72 68.96 -7.23 -11.63
N PHE A 73 69.60 -6.07 -11.58
CA PHE A 73 70.78 -5.73 -12.37
C PHE A 73 72.03 -5.91 -11.50
N GLY A 74 73.08 -6.58 -11.97
CA GLY A 74 74.28 -6.79 -11.16
C GLY A 74 75.58 -6.67 -11.94
N PHE A 75 76.55 -5.96 -11.36
CA PHE A 75 77.88 -5.81 -11.95
C PHE A 75 78.75 -7.04 -11.68
N ALA A 76 79.48 -7.46 -12.71
CA ALA A 76 80.32 -8.66 -12.74
C ALA A 76 81.77 -8.28 -13.07
N LEU A 77 82.62 -8.23 -12.04
CA LEU A 77 84.02 -7.80 -12.18
C LEU A 77 84.82 -8.82 -13.00
N ALA A 78 85.49 -8.35 -14.05
CA ALA A 78 86.37 -9.17 -14.89
C ALA A 78 87.48 -9.88 -14.10
N SER A 79 88.00 -9.25 -13.04
CA SER A 79 89.16 -9.71 -12.25
C SER A 79 88.93 -11.00 -11.46
N SER A 80 87.69 -11.34 -11.10
CA SER A 80 87.34 -12.58 -10.38
C SER A 80 86.14 -13.32 -10.99
N LEU A 81 85.79 -13.03 -12.25
CA LEU A 81 84.58 -13.53 -12.92
C LEU A 81 84.43 -15.07 -12.87
N ALA A 82 85.54 -15.81 -13.02
CA ALA A 82 85.55 -17.27 -13.06
C ALA A 82 85.62 -17.95 -11.67
N ASP A 83 85.74 -17.18 -10.58
CA ASP A 83 85.96 -17.75 -9.26
C ASP A 83 84.74 -18.56 -8.77
N PRO A 84 84.91 -19.78 -8.23
CA PRO A 84 83.79 -20.63 -7.84
C PRO A 84 83.06 -20.20 -6.55
N THR A 85 83.60 -19.23 -5.81
CA THR A 85 83.05 -18.73 -4.53
C THR A 85 82.43 -17.33 -4.66
N ILE A 86 83.03 -16.47 -5.49
CA ILE A 86 82.59 -15.08 -5.69
C ILE A 86 82.20 -14.75 -7.14
N GLY A 87 82.71 -15.48 -8.13
CA GLY A 87 82.38 -15.30 -9.54
C GLY A 87 81.05 -15.95 -9.94
N TYR A 88 80.75 -15.96 -11.24
CA TYR A 88 79.46 -16.40 -11.75
C TYR A 88 79.01 -17.82 -11.37
N PRO A 89 79.90 -18.82 -11.15
CA PRO A 89 79.47 -20.14 -10.70
C PRO A 89 78.80 -20.15 -9.31
N SER A 90 78.89 -19.06 -8.54
CA SER A 90 78.27 -18.90 -7.22
C SER A 90 76.92 -18.18 -7.23
N TRP A 91 76.53 -17.53 -8.34
CA TRP A 91 75.38 -16.63 -8.38
C TRP A 91 74.07 -17.35 -8.72
N ASN A 92 72.95 -16.88 -8.15
CA ASN A 92 71.62 -17.41 -8.47
C ASN A 92 71.05 -16.71 -9.72
N PHE A 93 71.26 -17.31 -10.89
CA PHE A 93 70.81 -16.76 -12.16
C PHE A 93 69.28 -16.70 -12.35
N ASP A 94 68.48 -17.50 -11.64
CA ASP A 94 67.01 -17.36 -11.66
C ASP A 94 66.54 -16.04 -11.04
N MET A 95 67.36 -15.44 -10.17
CA MET A 95 67.11 -14.13 -9.57
C MET A 95 67.72 -12.97 -10.35
N LEU A 96 68.55 -13.21 -11.36
CA LEU A 96 69.20 -12.15 -12.14
C LEU A 96 68.39 -11.81 -13.40
N SER A 97 68.37 -10.53 -13.76
CA SER A 97 67.66 -10.01 -14.95
C SER A 97 68.60 -9.40 -15.99
N THR A 98 69.70 -8.80 -15.51
CA THR A 98 70.79 -8.23 -16.32
C THR A 98 72.10 -8.36 -15.55
N VAL A 99 73.16 -8.81 -16.21
CA VAL A 99 74.52 -8.90 -15.69
C VAL A 99 75.41 -7.97 -16.51
N ALA A 100 76.00 -6.97 -15.87
CA ALA A 100 76.90 -6.02 -16.52
C ALA A 100 78.35 -6.45 -16.34
N PHE A 101 79.01 -6.89 -17.42
CA PHE A 101 80.43 -7.22 -17.40
C PHE A 101 81.23 -5.94 -17.17
N PHE A 102 81.95 -5.83 -16.06
CA PHE A 102 82.71 -4.65 -15.69
C PHE A 102 84.21 -4.87 -15.93
N GLY A 103 84.79 -4.11 -16.87
CA GLY A 103 86.24 -4.09 -17.09
C GLY A 103 86.76 -3.64 -18.46
N VAL A 104 85.92 -3.18 -19.41
CA VAL A 104 86.43 -2.67 -20.70
C VAL A 104 86.62 -1.16 -20.65
N HIS A 105 87.85 -0.71 -20.44
CA HIS A 105 88.19 0.72 -20.43
C HIS A 105 88.30 1.30 -21.84
N VAL A 106 88.01 2.59 -21.96
CA VAL A 106 88.11 3.40 -23.19
C VAL A 106 89.24 4.42 -23.04
N ASP A 107 89.99 4.69 -24.11
CA ASP A 107 91.04 5.72 -24.14
C ASP A 107 90.54 7.11 -24.55
N THR A 108 91.43 8.10 -24.48
CA THR A 108 91.16 9.51 -24.84
C THR A 108 90.89 9.74 -26.34
N ALA A 109 91.04 8.72 -27.18
CA ALA A 109 90.70 8.71 -28.60
C ALA A 109 89.47 7.84 -28.92
N GLY A 110 88.79 7.30 -27.90
CA GLY A 110 87.56 6.51 -28.01
C GLY A 110 87.77 5.02 -28.36
N HIS A 111 88.97 4.47 -28.17
CA HIS A 111 89.29 3.05 -28.43
C HIS A 111 89.28 2.21 -27.15
N PHE A 112 88.93 0.93 -27.24
CA PHE A 112 89.08 -0.01 -26.12
C PHE A 112 90.55 -0.30 -25.79
N VAL A 113 90.88 -0.24 -24.49
CA VAL A 113 92.23 -0.46 -23.98
C VAL A 113 92.53 -1.95 -23.88
N GLY A 114 93.70 -2.38 -24.38
CA GLY A 114 94.15 -3.78 -24.39
C GLY A 114 94.63 -4.32 -23.04
N ASP A 115 93.84 -4.16 -21.98
CA ASP A 115 94.19 -4.49 -20.60
C ASP A 115 93.67 -5.85 -20.10
N GLY A 116 93.77 -6.11 -18.79
CA GLY A 116 93.28 -7.35 -18.16
C GLY A 116 91.78 -7.60 -18.32
N GLY A 117 90.94 -6.56 -18.28
CA GLY A 117 89.49 -6.69 -18.47
C GLY A 117 89.14 -6.95 -19.94
N TRP A 118 89.82 -6.30 -20.88
CA TRP A 118 89.71 -6.62 -22.31
C TRP A 118 90.19 -8.06 -22.64
N ASN A 119 91.22 -8.56 -21.95
CA ASN A 119 91.66 -9.95 -22.08
C ASN A 119 90.59 -10.93 -21.57
N VAL A 120 89.89 -10.64 -20.47
CA VAL A 120 88.77 -11.47 -19.98
C VAL A 120 87.56 -11.37 -20.91
N TRP A 121 87.26 -10.20 -21.47
CA TRP A 121 86.23 -10.01 -22.50
C TRP A 121 86.50 -10.82 -23.79
N ASN A 122 87.76 -11.16 -24.04
CA ASN A 122 88.18 -12.01 -25.16
C ASN A 122 88.50 -13.46 -24.76
N SER A 123 88.12 -13.87 -23.54
CA SER A 123 88.31 -15.23 -23.03
C SER A 123 87.06 -16.11 -23.16
N SER A 124 87.24 -17.43 -23.07
CA SER A 124 86.13 -18.39 -22.96
C SER A 124 85.29 -18.21 -21.70
N THR A 125 85.81 -17.56 -20.64
CA THR A 125 85.06 -17.24 -19.42
C THR A 125 83.85 -16.37 -19.72
N LEU A 126 83.99 -15.36 -20.60
CA LEU A 126 82.85 -14.54 -21.02
C LEU A 126 81.82 -15.38 -21.78
N SER A 127 82.25 -16.22 -22.72
CA SER A 127 81.35 -17.08 -23.50
C SER A 127 80.52 -18.01 -22.60
N THR A 128 81.11 -18.54 -21.52
CA THR A 128 80.38 -19.36 -20.54
C THR A 128 79.43 -18.52 -19.69
N LEU A 129 79.83 -17.32 -19.24
CA LEU A 129 78.92 -16.38 -18.54
C LEU A 129 77.67 -16.09 -19.37
N VAL A 130 77.85 -15.75 -20.65
CA VAL A 130 76.75 -15.43 -21.57
C VAL A 130 75.83 -16.63 -21.75
N ALA A 131 76.38 -17.82 -21.98
CA ALA A 131 75.58 -19.04 -22.11
C ALA A 131 74.77 -19.36 -20.83
N THR A 132 75.36 -19.22 -19.64
CA THR A 132 74.66 -19.44 -18.36
C THR A 132 73.57 -18.38 -18.14
N ALA A 133 73.86 -17.09 -18.37
CA ALA A 133 72.87 -16.03 -18.25
C ALA A 133 71.67 -16.24 -19.17
N HIS A 134 71.94 -16.54 -20.46
CA HIS A 134 70.90 -16.80 -21.46
C HIS A 134 70.08 -18.05 -21.17
N GLN A 135 70.67 -19.10 -20.57
CA GLN A 135 69.93 -20.31 -20.15
C GLN A 135 68.83 -20.01 -19.12
N HIS A 136 69.07 -19.08 -18.20
CA HIS A 136 68.07 -18.60 -17.24
C HIS A 136 67.24 -17.42 -17.81
N GLY A 137 67.59 -16.91 -18.99
CA GLY A 137 66.96 -15.73 -19.61
C GLY A 137 67.23 -14.44 -18.83
N ALA A 138 68.45 -14.30 -18.32
CA ALA A 138 69.04 -13.05 -17.86
C ALA A 138 69.89 -12.45 -19.00
N LYS A 139 69.91 -11.12 -19.12
CA LYS A 139 70.72 -10.40 -20.12
C LYS A 139 72.19 -10.33 -19.68
N VAL A 140 73.11 -10.24 -20.63
CA VAL A 140 74.49 -9.74 -20.40
C VAL A 140 74.69 -8.42 -21.14
N VAL A 141 75.32 -7.44 -20.49
CA VAL A 141 75.69 -6.17 -21.12
C VAL A 141 77.18 -5.87 -20.94
N LEU A 142 77.79 -5.26 -21.95
CA LEU A 142 79.17 -4.77 -21.94
C LEU A 142 79.24 -3.46 -21.16
N THR A 143 80.01 -3.37 -20.06
CA THR A 143 80.31 -2.06 -19.46
C THR A 143 81.51 -1.42 -20.14
N ILE A 144 81.32 -0.25 -20.72
CA ILE A 144 82.38 0.61 -21.25
C ILE A 144 82.72 1.68 -20.23
N ILE A 145 84.00 1.79 -19.87
CA ILE A 145 84.47 2.56 -18.71
C ILE A 145 85.38 3.71 -19.16
N LEU A 146 85.08 4.94 -18.73
CA LEU A 146 86.01 6.07 -18.79
C LEU A 146 85.83 6.92 -17.54
N GLN A 147 86.90 7.17 -16.78
CA GLN A 147 86.81 7.88 -15.50
C GLN A 147 87.90 8.95 -15.39
N ASP A 148 87.53 10.19 -15.09
CA ASP A 148 88.47 11.30 -14.85
C ASP A 148 87.88 12.38 -13.92
N PHE A 149 88.29 12.33 -12.65
CA PHE A 149 87.89 13.30 -11.63
C PHE A 149 88.88 14.47 -11.46
N SER A 150 89.86 14.62 -12.36
CA SER A 150 90.80 15.75 -12.31
C SER A 150 90.16 17.06 -12.80
N ALA A 151 90.75 18.20 -12.45
CA ALA A 151 90.15 19.51 -12.73
C ALA A 151 89.94 19.74 -14.24
N ASN A 152 88.72 20.08 -14.63
CA ASN A 152 88.24 20.16 -16.03
C ASN A 152 88.25 18.83 -16.82
N THR A 153 88.41 17.69 -16.15
CA THR A 153 88.22 16.32 -16.66
C THR A 153 88.80 16.06 -18.07
N PRO A 154 90.08 16.43 -18.34
CA PRO A 154 90.64 16.48 -19.68
C PRO A 154 90.60 15.16 -20.46
N ASN A 155 90.68 14.01 -19.79
CA ASN A 155 90.63 12.70 -20.45
C ASN A 155 89.19 12.32 -20.82
N MET A 156 88.21 12.63 -19.96
CA MET A 156 86.79 12.50 -20.28
C MET A 156 86.42 13.41 -21.45
N CYS A 157 86.82 14.68 -21.40
CA CYS A 157 86.64 15.63 -22.48
C CYS A 157 87.22 15.15 -23.82
N ALA A 158 88.38 14.48 -23.79
CA ALA A 158 88.99 13.90 -24.98
C ALA A 158 88.22 12.66 -25.48
N GLY A 159 87.83 11.73 -24.60
CA GLY A 159 86.99 10.58 -24.99
C GLY A 159 85.62 11.00 -25.54
N LEU A 160 84.98 12.00 -24.93
CA LEU A 160 83.72 12.59 -25.39
C LEU A 160 83.86 13.38 -26.70
N ALA A 161 85.05 13.87 -27.05
CA ALA A 161 85.30 14.38 -28.39
C ALA A 161 85.37 13.28 -29.47
N HIS A 162 85.50 12.00 -29.08
CA HIS A 162 85.66 10.84 -29.95
C HIS A 162 84.52 9.80 -29.82
N ILE A 163 83.32 10.22 -29.37
CA ILE A 163 82.13 9.36 -29.18
C ILE A 163 81.87 8.42 -30.36
N ASP A 164 82.07 8.86 -31.60
CA ASP A 164 81.80 8.03 -32.78
C ASP A 164 82.73 6.80 -32.87
N THR A 165 83.97 6.89 -32.38
CA THR A 165 84.88 5.74 -32.24
C THR A 165 84.33 4.76 -31.20
N THR A 166 84.00 5.25 -30.00
CA THR A 166 83.51 4.43 -28.89
C THR A 166 82.21 3.72 -29.27
N VAL A 167 81.25 4.44 -29.88
CA VAL A 167 79.97 3.89 -30.32
C VAL A 167 80.16 2.84 -31.42
N ALA A 168 81.07 3.07 -32.38
CA ALA A 168 81.36 2.09 -33.43
C ALA A 168 81.98 0.79 -32.88
N GLN A 169 82.97 0.89 -31.97
CA GLN A 169 83.60 -0.28 -31.35
C GLN A 169 82.62 -1.03 -30.43
N THR A 170 81.87 -0.32 -29.59
CA THR A 170 80.84 -0.91 -28.72
C THR A 170 79.81 -1.67 -29.54
N ALA A 171 79.27 -1.05 -30.60
CA ALA A 171 78.28 -1.71 -31.44
C ALA A 171 78.87 -2.86 -32.27
N ALA A 172 80.18 -2.90 -32.53
CA ALA A 172 80.84 -4.07 -33.10
C ALA A 172 80.88 -5.22 -32.07
N GLU A 173 81.39 -4.97 -30.86
CA GLU A 173 81.55 -5.98 -29.81
C GLU A 173 80.21 -6.56 -29.32
N VAL A 174 79.18 -5.73 -29.11
CA VAL A 174 77.84 -6.21 -28.71
C VAL A 174 77.31 -7.24 -29.72
N ARG A 175 77.47 -6.97 -31.02
CA ARG A 175 77.05 -7.90 -32.09
C ARG A 175 77.99 -9.09 -32.25
N ALA A 176 79.29 -8.93 -32.03
CA ALA A 176 80.29 -9.99 -32.20
C ALA A 176 80.26 -11.03 -31.07
N LYS A 177 79.95 -10.62 -29.84
CA LYS A 177 79.87 -11.50 -28.66
C LYS A 177 78.47 -12.07 -28.42
N GLY A 178 77.44 -11.53 -29.09
CA GLY A 178 76.04 -11.92 -28.89
C GLY A 178 75.48 -11.49 -27.53
N VAL A 179 76.06 -10.46 -26.90
CA VAL A 179 75.52 -9.89 -25.66
C VAL A 179 74.34 -8.98 -25.95
N ASP A 180 73.46 -8.82 -24.98
CA ASP A 180 72.17 -8.14 -25.14
C ASP A 180 72.28 -6.62 -25.23
N GLY A 181 73.42 -6.02 -24.88
CA GLY A 181 73.55 -4.56 -24.86
C GLY A 181 74.81 -4.00 -24.22
N VAL A 182 74.72 -2.74 -23.81
CA VAL A 182 75.81 -1.95 -23.20
C VAL A 182 75.35 -1.25 -21.91
N ASN A 183 76.29 -1.13 -20.97
CA ASN A 183 76.23 -0.23 -19.84
C ASN A 183 77.29 0.88 -20.03
N ILE A 184 76.91 2.14 -19.92
CA ILE A 184 77.84 3.27 -20.07
C ILE A 184 78.25 3.75 -18.68
N ASP A 185 79.47 3.40 -18.25
CA ASP A 185 80.10 3.87 -17.02
C ASP A 185 81.11 4.98 -17.34
N TYR A 186 80.61 6.21 -17.42
CA TYR A 186 81.43 7.39 -17.74
C TYR A 186 81.37 8.33 -16.54
N GLU A 187 82.43 8.34 -15.72
CA GLU A 187 82.50 9.15 -14.50
C GLU A 187 83.41 10.37 -14.70
N GLY A 188 82.83 11.57 -14.80
CA GLY A 188 83.55 12.82 -14.94
C GLY A 188 82.93 13.99 -14.16
N LEU A 189 83.51 15.17 -14.36
CA LEU A 189 82.97 16.45 -13.88
C LEU A 189 82.34 17.19 -15.06
N ASP A 190 81.25 17.93 -14.86
CA ASP A 190 80.75 18.79 -15.95
C ASP A 190 81.67 19.99 -16.17
N GLY A 191 81.68 20.48 -17.41
CA GLY A 191 82.53 21.59 -17.81
C GLY A 191 82.62 21.75 -19.32
N SER A 192 83.28 22.84 -19.73
CA SER A 192 83.26 23.26 -21.12
C SER A 192 84.13 22.43 -22.06
N CYS A 193 85.04 21.58 -21.55
CA CYS A 193 86.00 20.84 -22.36
C CYS A 193 86.76 21.68 -23.40
N GLY A 194 87.06 22.95 -23.07
CA GLY A 194 87.70 23.90 -23.99
C GLY A 194 86.79 24.47 -25.09
N ARG A 195 85.47 24.28 -24.98
CA ARG A 195 84.44 24.92 -25.82
C ARG A 195 83.95 26.22 -25.17
N GLY A 196 83.10 26.96 -25.88
CA GLY A 196 82.46 28.19 -25.39
C GLY A 196 81.18 27.97 -24.56
N ASP A 197 80.74 26.72 -24.44
CA ASP A 197 79.56 26.27 -23.70
C ASP A 197 80.02 25.64 -22.38
N PRO A 198 79.55 26.09 -21.20
CA PRO A 198 79.96 25.55 -19.90
C PRO A 198 79.46 24.13 -19.60
N TYR A 199 78.37 23.67 -20.25
CA TYR A 199 77.72 22.37 -19.99
C TYR A 199 77.98 21.35 -21.11
N TRP A 200 79.05 21.56 -21.88
CA TRP A 200 79.34 20.77 -23.07
C TRP A 200 79.52 19.27 -22.77
N ALA A 201 80.09 18.92 -21.61
CA ALA A 201 80.29 17.52 -21.23
C ALA A 201 78.95 16.81 -20.94
N GLN A 202 78.02 17.44 -20.20
CA GLN A 202 76.66 16.96 -20.01
C GLN A 202 75.92 16.74 -21.35
N HIS A 203 76.05 17.70 -22.28
CA HIS A 203 75.46 17.60 -23.61
C HIS A 203 76.11 16.49 -24.46
N ALA A 204 77.42 16.26 -24.30
CA ALA A 204 78.16 15.18 -24.95
C ALA A 204 77.76 13.79 -24.39
N MET A 205 77.56 13.63 -23.09
CA MET A 205 77.03 12.39 -22.48
C MET A 205 75.63 12.03 -23.01
N THR A 206 74.76 13.03 -23.15
CA THR A 206 73.43 12.84 -23.73
C THR A 206 73.53 12.44 -25.21
N THR A 207 74.42 13.08 -25.97
CA THR A 207 74.74 12.75 -27.37
C THR A 207 75.32 11.34 -27.51
N MET A 208 76.16 10.89 -26.56
CA MET A 208 76.72 9.54 -26.55
C MET A 208 75.62 8.49 -26.39
N THR A 209 74.70 8.69 -25.45
CA THR A 209 73.55 7.77 -25.24
C THR A 209 72.65 7.73 -26.49
N GLN A 210 72.38 8.88 -27.11
CA GLN A 210 71.62 8.98 -28.36
C GLN A 210 72.29 8.22 -29.52
N LYS A 211 73.60 8.45 -29.74
CA LYS A 211 74.37 7.76 -30.80
C LYS A 211 74.48 6.27 -30.55
N MET A 212 74.66 5.84 -29.30
CA MET A 212 74.68 4.44 -28.91
C MET A 212 73.35 3.75 -29.24
N ARG A 213 72.22 4.39 -28.91
CA ARG A 213 70.87 3.92 -29.29
C ARG A 213 70.69 3.83 -30.81
N ALA A 214 71.21 4.78 -31.57
CA ALA A 214 71.15 4.75 -33.04
C ALA A 214 71.99 3.62 -33.65
N ALA A 215 73.15 3.28 -33.07
CA ALA A 215 74.06 2.26 -33.59
C ALA A 215 73.66 0.81 -33.23
N LEU A 216 72.99 0.63 -32.08
CA LEU A 216 72.51 -0.66 -31.58
C LEU A 216 71.04 -0.95 -31.91
N GLY A 217 70.21 0.09 -32.10
CA GLY A 217 68.77 -0.05 -32.31
C GLY A 217 67.97 -0.29 -31.02
N SER A 218 66.69 -0.64 -31.16
CA SER A 218 65.75 -0.84 -30.04
C SER A 218 65.70 -2.26 -29.49
N SER A 219 66.44 -3.20 -30.09
CA SER A 219 66.52 -4.60 -29.64
C SER A 219 67.57 -4.82 -28.55
N SER A 220 68.61 -3.97 -28.51
CA SER A 220 69.66 -4.04 -27.49
C SER A 220 69.31 -3.19 -26.28
N TYR A 221 69.74 -3.67 -25.11
CA TYR A 221 69.64 -2.96 -23.85
C TYR A 221 70.68 -1.83 -23.75
N ILE A 222 70.29 -0.67 -23.21
CA ILE A 222 71.23 0.40 -22.85
C ILE A 222 70.96 0.87 -21.42
N SER A 223 71.90 0.64 -20.51
CA SER A 223 71.98 1.34 -19.23
C SER A 223 73.04 2.43 -19.25
N VAL A 224 72.86 3.43 -18.38
CA VAL A 224 73.85 4.47 -18.08
C VAL A 224 73.97 4.56 -16.57
N ASP A 225 75.21 4.54 -16.07
CA ASP A 225 75.51 4.75 -14.66
C ASP A 225 75.50 6.25 -14.36
N THR A 226 74.84 6.64 -13.27
CA THR A 226 74.53 8.04 -12.99
C THR A 226 74.65 8.33 -11.49
N TYR A 227 75.18 9.50 -11.13
CA TYR A 227 75.45 9.81 -9.72
C TYR A 227 74.16 9.98 -8.90
N ALA A 228 74.23 9.62 -7.61
CA ALA A 228 73.21 9.89 -6.60
C ALA A 228 72.56 11.30 -6.72
N GLY A 229 73.36 12.34 -6.93
CA GLY A 229 72.87 13.73 -6.97
C GLY A 229 72.24 14.20 -8.28
N SER A 230 72.42 13.51 -9.42
CA SER A 230 72.23 14.10 -10.74
C SER A 230 70.80 14.54 -11.07
N ALA A 231 69.78 13.82 -10.60
CA ALA A 231 68.39 14.25 -10.79
C ALA A 231 67.98 15.47 -9.93
N GLY A 232 68.78 15.81 -8.91
CA GLY A 232 68.61 17.00 -8.08
C GLY A 232 69.43 18.22 -8.54
N ASP A 233 70.39 18.03 -9.45
CA ASP A 233 71.26 19.08 -9.99
C ASP A 233 71.23 19.11 -11.53
N PRO A 234 70.42 20.01 -12.14
CA PRO A 234 70.31 20.11 -13.60
C PRO A 234 71.58 20.67 -14.29
N TYR A 235 72.60 21.04 -13.51
CA TYR A 235 73.90 21.56 -13.99
C TYR A 235 75.06 20.59 -13.67
N GLY A 236 74.75 19.35 -13.28
CA GLY A 236 75.72 18.27 -13.13
C GLY A 236 75.98 17.51 -14.45
N PHE A 237 76.95 16.59 -14.42
CA PHE A 237 77.48 15.86 -15.59
C PHE A 237 76.47 15.02 -16.40
N PHE A 238 75.25 14.81 -15.90
CA PHE A 238 74.22 13.99 -16.54
C PHE A 238 72.87 14.73 -16.64
N ASP A 239 72.41 15.04 -17.86
CA ASP A 239 71.00 15.37 -18.08
C ASP A 239 70.17 14.08 -18.00
N ILE A 240 69.63 13.82 -16.81
CA ILE A 240 68.82 12.63 -16.53
C ILE A 240 67.57 12.57 -17.42
N GLY A 241 66.97 13.70 -17.79
CA GLY A 241 65.79 13.75 -18.66
C GLY A 241 66.13 13.40 -20.11
N GLY A 242 67.19 14.00 -20.64
CA GLY A 242 67.70 13.73 -21.99
C GLY A 242 68.24 12.31 -22.16
N ILE A 243 69.02 11.81 -21.20
CA ILE A 243 69.55 10.44 -21.21
C ILE A 243 68.41 9.41 -21.11
N ALA A 244 67.39 9.66 -20.27
CA ALA A 244 66.21 8.79 -20.14
C ALA A 244 65.38 8.66 -21.42
N ALA A 245 65.54 9.54 -22.42
CA ALA A 245 64.91 9.36 -23.73
C ALA A 245 65.50 8.18 -24.52
N TYR A 246 66.80 7.89 -24.35
CA TYR A 246 67.56 6.94 -25.18
C TYR A 246 68.00 5.67 -24.44
N ALA A 247 68.31 5.76 -23.15
CA ALA A 247 68.59 4.61 -22.30
C ALA A 247 67.32 3.78 -22.03
N ASP A 248 67.45 2.47 -21.84
CA ASP A 248 66.40 1.63 -21.25
C ASP A 248 66.30 1.87 -19.75
N SER A 249 67.44 1.98 -19.07
CA SER A 249 67.52 2.18 -17.65
C SER A 249 68.59 3.20 -17.25
N LEU A 250 68.35 3.81 -16.10
CA LEU A 250 69.31 4.63 -15.37
C LEU A 250 69.70 3.81 -14.15
N PHE A 251 70.95 3.37 -14.09
CA PHE A 251 71.50 2.81 -12.87
C PHE A 251 71.95 3.98 -12.02
N VAL A 252 71.27 4.20 -10.89
CA VAL A 252 71.62 5.28 -9.98
C VAL A 252 72.61 4.74 -8.98
N MET A 253 73.84 5.26 -8.99
CA MET A 253 74.89 4.95 -8.03
C MET A 253 74.55 5.63 -6.69
N ALA A 254 73.55 5.09 -6.01
CA ALA A 254 73.07 5.53 -4.70
C ALA A 254 73.92 4.90 -3.59
N TYR A 255 75.22 5.16 -3.65
CA TYR A 255 76.22 4.78 -2.67
C TYR A 255 77.32 5.85 -2.63
N ASP A 256 78.36 5.62 -1.83
CA ASP A 256 79.46 6.57 -1.58
C ASP A 256 79.01 7.93 -1.02
N MET A 257 77.81 7.95 -0.42
CA MET A 257 77.18 9.17 0.06
C MET A 257 77.87 9.75 1.29
N GLU A 258 78.62 8.97 2.06
CA GLU A 258 79.33 9.40 3.27
C GLU A 258 80.32 10.54 2.96
N TYR A 259 80.94 10.53 1.78
CA TYR A 259 81.85 11.58 1.32
C TYR A 259 81.18 12.95 1.12
N SER A 260 79.86 12.98 0.89
CA SER A 260 79.07 14.22 0.81
C SER A 260 78.27 14.50 2.09
N ASN A 261 77.84 13.46 2.79
CA ASN A 261 76.96 13.55 3.95
C ASN A 261 77.68 13.98 5.23
N TYR A 262 78.99 13.73 5.38
CA TYR A 262 79.71 13.99 6.64
C TYR A 262 79.56 15.44 7.15
N SER A 263 79.51 16.43 6.25
CA SER A 263 79.44 17.86 6.57
C SER A 263 78.01 18.39 6.77
N SER A 264 77.00 17.53 6.61
CA SER A 264 75.58 17.88 6.59
C SER A 264 74.80 17.28 7.76
N ALA A 265 73.52 17.63 7.88
CA ALA A 265 72.60 16.92 8.74
C ALA A 265 72.57 15.42 8.40
N PRO A 266 72.51 14.52 9.40
CA PRO A 266 72.33 14.80 10.83
C PRO A 266 73.64 15.03 11.62
N ILE A 267 74.81 14.75 11.04
CA ILE A 267 76.07 14.54 11.78
C ILE A 267 77.05 15.74 11.85
N TYR A 268 77.10 16.59 10.82
CA TYR A 268 77.91 17.83 10.80
C TYR A 268 79.39 17.69 11.26
N CYS A 269 80.07 16.62 10.87
CA CYS A 269 81.49 16.41 11.12
C CYS A 269 82.35 17.53 10.48
N SER A 270 83.37 18.00 11.19
CA SER A 270 84.23 19.14 10.75
C SER A 270 85.23 18.80 9.64
N ARG A 271 85.36 17.51 9.33
CA ARG A 271 86.12 16.88 8.23
C ARG A 271 85.51 15.50 8.01
N PHE A 272 85.96 14.76 6.98
CA PHE A 272 85.46 13.41 6.73
C PHE A 272 85.49 12.52 7.98
N CYS A 273 84.34 11.92 8.28
CA CYS A 273 84.10 10.92 9.32
C CYS A 273 83.34 9.75 8.66
N LEU A 274 83.39 8.57 9.25
CA LEU A 274 82.65 7.42 8.72
C LEU A 274 81.13 7.62 8.86
N GLY A 275 80.36 6.89 8.05
CA GLY A 275 78.90 6.95 8.05
C GLY A 275 78.32 5.98 7.02
N PRO A 276 77.00 5.83 6.94
CA PRO A 276 76.37 4.89 6.01
C PRO A 276 76.76 5.19 4.56
N THR A 277 77.26 4.18 3.86
CA THR A 277 77.65 4.27 2.44
C THR A 277 76.44 4.59 1.55
N ALA A 278 75.28 4.05 1.89
CA ALA A 278 73.99 4.34 1.27
C ALA A 278 72.89 4.42 2.35
N PRO A 279 72.59 5.58 2.95
CA PRO A 279 71.50 5.69 3.91
C PRO A 279 70.14 5.70 3.20
N LEU A 280 69.18 4.88 3.64
CA LEU A 280 67.83 4.84 3.08
C LEU A 280 67.06 6.16 3.30
N THR A 281 67.20 6.78 4.47
CA THR A 281 66.57 8.07 4.83
C THR A 281 67.44 8.91 5.78
N GLY A 282 66.97 10.13 6.13
CA GLY A 282 67.46 10.94 7.26
C GLY A 282 68.72 11.78 6.99
N TYR A 283 69.62 11.28 6.16
CA TYR A 283 70.80 11.99 5.66
C TYR A 283 70.47 12.92 4.47
N ARG A 284 71.33 13.92 4.20
CA ARG A 284 71.13 14.88 3.09
C ARG A 284 70.93 14.17 1.75
N TYR A 285 71.89 13.33 1.37
CA TYR A 285 71.73 12.36 0.29
C TYR A 285 71.30 11.04 0.94
N ASN A 286 70.20 10.48 0.47
CA ASN A 286 69.61 9.23 0.93
C ASN A 286 68.75 8.59 -0.17
N ASP A 287 68.65 7.27 -0.19
CA ASP A 287 68.02 6.51 -1.28
C ASP A 287 66.58 6.99 -1.58
N THR A 288 65.77 7.20 -0.54
CA THR A 288 64.37 7.63 -0.69
C THR A 288 64.26 9.02 -1.34
N GLY A 289 65.11 9.96 -0.93
CA GLY A 289 65.17 11.30 -1.51
C GLY A 289 65.69 11.30 -2.95
N ILE A 290 66.71 10.49 -3.23
CA ILE A 290 67.33 10.37 -4.56
C ILE A 290 66.38 9.70 -5.54
N MET A 291 65.75 8.58 -5.18
CA MET A 291 64.74 7.92 -6.02
C MET A 291 63.57 8.86 -6.32
N SER A 292 63.11 9.63 -5.33
CA SER A 292 62.08 10.66 -5.51
C SER A 292 62.47 11.76 -6.51
N GLN A 293 63.74 12.18 -6.54
CA GLN A 293 64.26 13.11 -7.54
C GLN A 293 64.30 12.47 -8.94
N TYR A 294 64.87 11.27 -9.06
CA TYR A 294 64.97 10.55 -10.34
C TYR A 294 63.61 10.29 -10.98
N ILE A 295 62.60 9.87 -10.21
CA ILE A 295 61.26 9.58 -10.72
C ILE A 295 60.42 10.84 -11.03
N ALA A 296 60.91 12.03 -10.68
CA ALA A 296 60.31 13.30 -11.08
C ALA A 296 60.76 13.76 -12.48
N VAL A 297 61.92 13.28 -12.97
CA VAL A 297 62.50 13.66 -14.27
C VAL A 297 62.57 12.50 -15.27
N ALA A 298 62.54 11.24 -14.81
CA ALA A 298 62.55 10.04 -15.64
C ALA A 298 61.40 9.08 -15.25
N PRO A 299 60.90 8.23 -16.17
CA PRO A 299 59.86 7.26 -15.83
C PRO A 299 60.33 6.26 -14.75
N ARG A 300 59.48 5.97 -13.76
CA ARG A 300 59.72 4.94 -12.72
C ARG A 300 60.21 3.60 -13.30
N SER A 301 59.69 3.20 -14.46
CA SER A 301 60.07 1.99 -15.21
C SER A 301 61.46 2.04 -15.88
N LYS A 302 62.21 3.13 -15.73
CA LYS A 302 63.63 3.24 -16.15
C LYS A 302 64.61 3.33 -14.97
N VAL A 303 64.17 3.80 -13.80
CA VAL A 303 65.07 4.03 -12.64
C VAL A 303 65.38 2.72 -11.91
N ILE A 304 66.67 2.43 -11.74
CA ILE A 304 67.21 1.31 -10.95
C ILE A 304 67.95 1.89 -9.74
N LEU A 305 67.58 1.45 -8.52
CA LEU A 305 68.29 1.82 -7.30
C LEU A 305 69.57 0.98 -7.17
N GLY A 306 70.75 1.56 -7.42
CA GLY A 306 72.03 0.91 -7.13
C GLY A 306 72.31 0.85 -5.63
N VAL A 307 72.62 -0.32 -5.10
CA VAL A 307 72.95 -0.56 -3.69
C VAL A 307 74.36 -1.15 -3.54
N PRO A 308 75.08 -0.82 -2.45
CA PRO A 308 76.42 -1.32 -2.22
C PRO A 308 76.37 -2.73 -1.62
N TYR A 309 77.04 -3.69 -2.25
CA TYR A 309 77.44 -4.96 -1.63
C TYR A 309 78.84 -4.83 -0.99
N TYR A 310 79.10 -3.70 -0.36
CA TYR A 310 80.35 -3.38 0.32
C TYR A 310 80.11 -2.37 1.44
N GLY A 311 81.11 -2.21 2.31
CA GLY A 311 81.19 -1.14 3.28
C GLY A 311 82.49 -0.36 3.20
N ARG A 312 82.67 0.59 4.14
CA ARG A 312 83.95 1.29 4.35
C ARG A 312 84.42 1.19 5.78
N LYS A 313 85.69 0.80 5.95
CA LYS A 313 86.35 0.68 7.26
C LYS A 313 87.68 1.43 7.36
N ALA A 314 87.94 1.99 8.54
CA ALA A 314 89.21 2.64 8.90
C ALA A 314 89.60 2.33 10.34
N CYS A 315 90.87 2.58 10.70
CA CYS A 315 91.23 2.73 12.11
C CYS A 315 90.59 4.01 12.66
N VAL A 316 90.18 4.01 13.93
CA VAL A 316 89.46 5.12 14.58
C VAL A 316 89.95 5.35 16.01
N GLY A 317 89.70 6.55 16.56
CA GLY A 317 90.19 6.97 17.88
C GLY A 317 89.28 6.66 19.08
N ASN A 318 88.01 6.30 18.85
CA ASN A 318 87.02 6.01 19.88
C ASN A 318 86.34 4.65 19.60
N THR A 319 85.69 4.07 20.62
CA THR A 319 85.13 2.71 20.57
C THR A 319 83.71 2.61 21.15
N THR A 320 82.99 3.73 21.27
CA THR A 320 81.69 3.81 21.97
C THR A 320 80.67 4.73 21.31
N SER A 321 80.95 5.23 20.10
CA SER A 321 80.07 6.15 19.38
C SER A 321 80.23 5.98 17.87
N PRO A 322 79.15 6.13 17.08
CA PRO A 322 79.19 6.08 15.62
C PRO A 322 79.99 7.24 15.02
N ASN A 323 80.17 7.20 13.70
CA ASN A 323 80.69 8.29 12.87
C ASN A 323 82.07 8.82 13.28
N GLN A 324 83.05 7.96 13.52
CA GLN A 324 84.37 8.41 13.97
C GLN A 324 85.24 8.93 12.83
N TYR A 325 86.19 9.80 13.20
CA TYR A 325 87.21 10.29 12.29
C TYR A 325 88.27 9.21 12.02
N PRO A 326 88.53 8.85 10.74
CA PRO A 326 89.63 7.96 10.38
C PRO A 326 90.99 8.43 10.90
N THR A 327 91.76 7.50 11.44
CA THR A 327 93.18 7.65 11.80
C THR A 327 94.11 6.85 10.88
N SER A 328 93.55 6.00 10.01
CA SER A 328 94.21 5.38 8.85
C SER A 328 93.56 5.84 7.55
N SER A 329 94.12 5.41 6.41
CA SER A 329 93.37 5.34 5.15
C SER A 329 92.04 4.60 5.38
N VAL A 330 90.98 5.10 4.74
CA VAL A 330 89.69 4.40 4.60
C VAL A 330 89.85 3.37 3.48
N VAL A 331 89.32 2.16 3.68
CA VAL A 331 89.30 1.11 2.66
C VAL A 331 87.88 0.58 2.48
N ALA A 332 87.54 0.22 1.25
CA ALA A 332 86.33 -0.55 0.97
C ALA A 332 86.48 -1.99 1.50
N ASP A 333 85.35 -2.65 1.70
CA ASP A 333 85.26 -3.99 2.29
C ASP A 333 84.11 -4.76 1.64
N SER A 334 84.35 -5.95 1.08
CA SER A 334 83.26 -6.67 0.40
C SER A 334 82.18 -7.12 1.39
N TYR A 335 80.95 -7.35 0.94
CA TYR A 335 79.89 -7.89 1.80
C TYR A 335 80.34 -9.19 2.50
N LEU A 336 81.03 -10.08 1.78
CA LEU A 336 81.53 -11.35 2.33
C LEU A 336 82.63 -11.12 3.39
N ASP A 337 83.50 -10.13 3.22
CA ASP A 337 84.52 -9.78 4.21
C ASP A 337 83.89 -9.08 5.44
N ALA A 338 82.98 -8.14 5.21
CA ALA A 338 82.26 -7.38 6.24
C ALA A 338 81.39 -8.28 7.14
N SER A 339 80.66 -9.22 6.52
CA SER A 339 79.87 -10.23 7.24
C SER A 339 80.74 -11.27 7.97
N GLY A 340 81.92 -11.58 7.42
CA GLY A 340 82.91 -12.48 8.01
C GLY A 340 83.76 -11.87 9.14
N GLU A 341 83.87 -10.54 9.23
CA GLU A 341 84.90 -9.86 10.04
C GLU A 341 84.93 -10.32 11.50
N ALA A 342 83.78 -10.57 12.13
CA ALA A 342 83.68 -11.05 13.52
C ALA A 342 84.43 -12.38 13.79
N ALA A 343 84.73 -13.15 12.74
CA ALA A 343 85.40 -14.44 12.80
C ALA A 343 86.88 -14.43 12.34
N TYR A 344 87.41 -13.30 11.84
CA TYR A 344 88.82 -13.23 11.44
C TYR A 344 89.77 -13.29 12.64
N PHE A 345 90.92 -13.94 12.45
CA PHE A 345 91.92 -14.13 13.51
C PHE A 345 92.59 -12.82 13.93
N GLU A 346 92.57 -11.79 13.09
CA GLU A 346 93.00 -10.44 13.48
C GLU A 346 92.10 -9.81 14.56
N VAL A 347 90.84 -10.24 14.71
CA VAL A 347 89.91 -9.63 15.68
C VAL A 347 90.21 -10.11 17.10
N ARG A 348 90.48 -9.17 18.01
CA ARG A 348 90.67 -9.50 19.44
C ARG A 348 89.36 -10.05 20.00
N THR A 349 89.40 -11.28 20.54
CA THR A 349 88.27 -11.97 21.18
C THR A 349 87.52 -11.03 22.14
N GLY A 350 86.19 -10.95 21.99
CA GLY A 350 85.33 -10.12 22.83
C GLY A 350 85.45 -8.60 22.62
N SER A 351 86.15 -8.13 21.59
CA SER A 351 86.20 -6.70 21.24
C SER A 351 85.22 -6.26 20.14
N TYR A 352 84.64 -7.21 19.41
CA TYR A 352 83.71 -6.95 18.32
C TYR A 352 82.31 -6.62 18.85
N ALA A 353 81.70 -5.53 18.36
CA ALA A 353 80.33 -5.13 18.66
C ALA A 353 79.65 -4.59 17.40
N ALA A 354 78.47 -5.12 17.10
CA ALA A 354 77.64 -4.76 15.95
C ALA A 354 76.48 -3.84 16.36
N HIS A 355 76.21 -2.84 15.54
CA HIS A 355 75.24 -1.78 15.81
C HIS A 355 74.41 -1.45 14.55
N ARG A 356 73.48 -0.51 14.71
CA ARG A 356 72.61 0.01 13.65
C ARG A 356 72.67 1.52 13.63
N GLU A 357 72.62 2.10 12.44
CA GLU A 357 72.31 3.51 12.27
C GLU A 357 70.91 3.79 12.82
N THR A 358 70.77 4.89 13.57
CA THR A 358 69.51 5.32 14.20
C THR A 358 68.90 6.55 13.54
N ASN A 359 69.69 7.29 12.75
CA ASN A 359 69.24 8.46 12.00
C ASN A 359 68.60 8.09 10.65
N SER A 360 68.81 6.86 10.16
CA SER A 360 68.22 6.32 8.92
C SER A 360 67.21 5.22 9.24
N GLY A 361 66.08 5.24 8.53
CA GLY A 361 65.07 4.17 8.56
C GLY A 361 65.55 2.86 7.95
N GLY A 362 66.64 2.89 7.18
CA GLY A 362 67.29 1.72 6.61
C GLY A 362 68.00 0.87 7.67
N MET A 363 68.39 1.47 8.80
CA MET A 363 69.10 0.79 9.88
C MET A 363 70.35 0.09 9.34
N GLU A 364 71.13 0.81 8.53
CA GLU A 364 72.40 0.36 7.97
C GLU A 364 73.33 -0.07 9.10
N ARG A 365 74.16 -1.08 8.84
CA ARG A 365 74.94 -1.71 9.88
C ARG A 365 76.24 -0.93 10.11
N TRP A 366 76.63 -0.79 11.37
CA TRP A 366 77.98 -0.35 11.69
C TRP A 366 78.58 -1.18 12.81
N ASP A 367 79.81 -1.63 12.60
CA ASP A 367 80.50 -2.57 13.47
C ASP A 367 81.84 -1.98 13.93
N ILE A 368 82.22 -2.26 15.18
CA ILE A 368 83.50 -1.83 15.76
C ILE A 368 84.24 -3.01 16.40
N TRP A 369 85.57 -3.04 16.30
CA TRP A 369 86.40 -4.08 16.89
C TRP A 369 87.86 -3.66 17.04
N TYR A 370 88.63 -4.35 17.88
CA TYR A 370 90.08 -4.14 17.95
C TYR A 370 90.81 -5.13 17.03
N ASN A 371 91.47 -4.61 16.00
CA ASN A 371 92.27 -5.38 15.06
C ASN A 371 93.72 -5.50 15.57
N THR A 372 94.12 -6.71 15.93
CA THR A 372 95.42 -7.02 16.56
C THR A 372 96.62 -6.84 15.62
N ARG A 373 96.42 -7.03 14.30
CA ARG A 373 97.46 -6.88 13.26
C ARG A 373 97.74 -5.42 12.90
N LEU A 374 96.72 -4.57 12.95
CA LEU A 374 96.83 -3.12 12.74
C LEU A 374 97.11 -2.35 14.05
N GLY A 375 96.94 -2.98 15.21
CA GLY A 375 97.13 -2.35 16.53
C GLY A 375 96.10 -1.25 16.85
N CYS A 376 94.93 -1.26 16.18
CA CYS A 376 93.96 -0.18 16.23
C CYS A 376 92.53 -0.69 16.46
N THR A 377 91.65 0.15 17.00
CA THR A 377 90.20 -0.05 16.85
C THR A 377 89.81 0.30 15.42
N ARG A 378 88.96 -0.53 14.82
CA ARG A 378 88.32 -0.32 13.52
C ARG A 378 86.86 0.05 13.73
N GLU A 379 86.34 0.85 12.81
CA GLU A 379 84.91 1.06 12.57
C GLU A 379 84.64 0.74 11.10
N LEU A 380 83.48 0.13 10.81
CA LEU A 380 82.97 -0.26 9.50
C LEU A 380 81.52 0.17 9.39
N TYR A 381 81.13 0.86 8.32
CA TYR A 381 79.73 1.00 7.92
C TYR A 381 79.48 0.13 6.68
N TRP A 382 78.37 -0.61 6.66
CA TRP A 382 78.00 -1.49 5.55
C TRP A 382 76.50 -1.81 5.49
N ASP A 383 76.08 -2.31 4.33
CA ASP A 383 74.73 -2.78 4.06
C ASP A 383 74.64 -4.32 4.23
N ASP A 384 73.83 -4.76 5.19
CA ASP A 384 73.54 -6.16 5.44
C ASP A 384 72.18 -6.57 4.85
N ALA A 385 71.86 -7.87 4.82
CA ALA A 385 70.58 -8.36 4.25
C ALA A 385 69.31 -7.70 4.84
N VAL A 386 69.37 -7.16 6.07
CA VAL A 386 68.24 -6.42 6.70
C VAL A 386 68.11 -5.01 6.13
N SER A 387 69.23 -4.29 5.97
CA SER A 387 69.25 -2.93 5.42
C SER A 387 69.00 -2.93 3.90
N LEU A 388 69.59 -3.90 3.19
CA LEU A 388 69.29 -4.18 1.77
C LEU A 388 67.81 -4.53 1.55
N GLY A 389 67.21 -5.38 2.39
CA GLY A 389 65.78 -5.73 2.28
C GLY A 389 64.86 -4.50 2.34
N LYS A 390 65.15 -3.53 3.21
CA LYS A 390 64.40 -2.26 3.28
C LYS A 390 64.55 -1.39 2.02
N LYS A 391 65.68 -1.49 1.31
CA LYS A 391 65.90 -0.85 0.00
C LYS A 391 65.15 -1.58 -1.12
N TYR A 392 65.04 -2.90 -1.03
CA TYR A 392 64.20 -3.70 -1.93
C TYR A 392 62.70 -3.39 -1.72
N ASP A 393 62.30 -3.10 -0.48
CA ASP A 393 60.96 -2.55 -0.18
C ASP A 393 60.75 -1.14 -0.75
N LEU A 394 61.75 -0.25 -0.74
CA LEU A 394 61.66 1.06 -1.42
C LEU A 394 61.46 0.89 -2.94
N VAL A 395 62.23 0.01 -3.60
CA VAL A 395 62.07 -0.34 -5.03
C VAL A 395 60.64 -0.79 -5.34
N ASN A 396 60.03 -1.58 -4.46
CA ASN A 396 58.64 -2.00 -4.62
C ASN A 396 57.62 -0.91 -4.28
N ALA A 397 57.85 -0.13 -3.21
CA ALA A 397 56.97 0.95 -2.77
C ALA A 397 56.84 2.03 -3.86
N ASP A 398 57.97 2.52 -4.37
CA ASP A 398 57.97 3.46 -5.50
C ASP A 398 57.69 2.81 -6.85
N GLY A 399 57.67 1.47 -6.94
CA GLY A 399 57.38 0.77 -8.19
C GLY A 399 58.43 1.05 -9.26
N LEU A 400 59.70 1.16 -8.85
CA LEU A 400 60.85 1.37 -9.70
C LEU A 400 61.05 0.20 -10.68
N ARG A 401 61.96 0.38 -11.65
CA ARG A 401 62.34 -0.66 -12.60
C ARG A 401 62.94 -1.86 -11.87
N GLY A 402 63.82 -1.60 -10.90
CA GLY A 402 64.66 -2.63 -10.33
C GLY A 402 65.59 -2.17 -9.22
N VAL A 403 66.39 -3.13 -8.76
CA VAL A 403 67.57 -2.89 -7.91
C VAL A 403 68.84 -3.22 -8.69
N GLY A 404 69.88 -2.46 -8.43
CA GLY A 404 71.20 -2.57 -9.02
C GLY A 404 72.22 -2.98 -7.97
N LEU A 405 73.06 -3.97 -8.24
CA LEU A 405 73.99 -4.54 -7.27
C LEU A 405 75.43 -4.16 -7.65
N TRP A 406 76.09 -3.32 -6.84
CA TRP A 406 77.52 -3.04 -6.95
C TRP A 406 78.29 -3.75 -5.82
N ASN A 407 78.88 -4.92 -6.04
CA ASN A 407 78.82 -5.76 -7.25
C ASN A 407 78.60 -7.22 -6.86
N LEU A 408 78.25 -8.06 -7.84
CA LEU A 408 77.94 -9.47 -7.62
C LEU A 408 79.14 -10.22 -7.01
N ASN A 409 80.36 -9.87 -7.40
CA ASN A 409 81.58 -10.50 -6.87
C ASN A 409 81.83 -10.19 -5.39
N TYR A 410 81.25 -9.13 -4.83
CA TYR A 410 81.39 -8.84 -3.40
C TYR A 410 80.36 -9.59 -2.52
N GLY A 411 79.23 -10.02 -3.09
CA GLY A 411 78.23 -10.85 -2.42
C GLY A 411 78.36 -12.35 -2.70
N GLY A 412 78.86 -12.73 -3.88
CA GLY A 412 79.11 -14.12 -4.29
C GLY A 412 77.92 -15.06 -4.06
N GLY A 413 78.19 -16.20 -3.45
CA GLY A 413 77.19 -17.21 -3.09
C GLY A 413 76.39 -16.95 -1.80
N ALA A 414 76.44 -15.76 -1.18
CA ALA A 414 75.83 -15.49 0.14
C ALA A 414 74.31 -15.81 0.16
N PRO A 415 73.86 -16.86 0.87
CA PRO A 415 72.50 -17.38 0.73
C PRO A 415 71.45 -16.40 1.23
N GLU A 416 71.76 -15.56 2.20
CA GLU A 416 70.86 -14.54 2.74
C GLU A 416 70.65 -13.35 1.80
N LEU A 417 71.63 -13.01 0.94
CA LEU A 417 71.45 -12.01 -0.12
C LEU A 417 70.50 -12.52 -1.20
N TRP A 418 70.71 -13.76 -1.65
CA TRP A 418 69.82 -14.40 -2.62
C TRP A 418 68.43 -14.65 -2.03
N ALA A 419 68.31 -14.94 -0.73
CA ALA A 419 67.03 -15.04 -0.03
C ALA A 419 66.34 -13.68 0.12
N ALA A 420 67.07 -12.59 0.37
CA ALA A 420 66.50 -11.24 0.40
C ALA A 420 65.92 -10.86 -0.98
N LEU A 421 66.67 -11.07 -2.07
CA LEU A 421 66.17 -10.83 -3.43
C LEU A 421 64.92 -11.69 -3.73
N GLN A 422 64.91 -12.97 -3.32
CA GLN A 422 63.72 -13.84 -3.46
C GLN A 422 62.52 -13.30 -2.67
N ASN A 423 62.71 -12.99 -1.38
CA ASN A 423 61.64 -12.56 -0.48
C ASN A 423 60.97 -11.26 -0.93
N HIS A 424 61.73 -10.31 -1.46
CA HIS A 424 61.21 -9.01 -1.86
C HIS A 424 60.77 -8.94 -3.33
N PHE A 425 61.22 -9.84 -4.23
CA PHE A 425 60.88 -9.75 -5.66
C PHE A 425 60.16 -10.94 -6.29
N LEU A 426 60.06 -12.12 -5.66
CA LEU A 426 59.25 -13.22 -6.21
C LEU A 426 57.76 -13.11 -5.86
N GLY A 427 56.90 -13.32 -6.86
CA GLY A 427 55.46 -13.52 -6.68
C GLY A 427 55.12 -14.96 -6.29
N CYS A 428 53.91 -15.18 -5.75
CA CYS A 428 53.52 -16.51 -5.27
C CYS A 428 53.15 -17.47 -6.41
N SER A 429 53.75 -18.67 -6.43
CA SER A 429 53.43 -19.71 -7.42
C SER A 429 53.04 -21.05 -6.77
N GLY A 430 52.63 -22.01 -7.60
CA GLY A 430 52.31 -23.37 -7.15
C GLY A 430 51.17 -23.42 -6.12
N ALA A 431 50.11 -22.63 -6.31
CA ALA A 431 48.94 -22.70 -5.44
C ALA A 431 48.34 -24.12 -5.43
N ALA A 432 47.98 -24.60 -4.24
CA ALA A 432 47.31 -25.88 -4.04
C ALA A 432 46.28 -25.78 -2.91
N ILE A 433 45.17 -26.48 -3.08
CA ILE A 433 43.99 -26.42 -2.19
C ILE A 433 43.56 -27.85 -1.79
N SER A 434 43.08 -28.01 -0.57
CA SER A 434 42.52 -29.27 -0.05
C SER A 434 41.27 -29.01 0.80
N VAL A 435 40.44 -30.05 0.96
CA VAL A 435 39.20 -30.03 1.76
C VAL A 435 39.18 -31.20 2.74
N SER A 436 38.71 -30.95 3.96
CA SER A 436 38.59 -31.95 5.02
C SER A 436 37.31 -31.72 5.84
N PRO A 437 36.36 -32.68 5.95
CA PRO A 437 36.36 -34.00 5.32
C PRO A 437 36.49 -33.96 3.80
N ALA A 438 36.94 -35.07 3.20
CA ALA A 438 37.03 -35.18 1.75
C ALA A 438 35.64 -35.30 1.13
N SER A 439 35.44 -34.62 0.00
CA SER A 439 34.26 -34.75 -0.86
C SER A 439 34.01 -36.22 -1.25
N PRO A 440 32.75 -36.69 -1.39
CA PRO A 440 31.48 -35.95 -1.25
C PRO A 440 30.78 -36.07 0.12
N GLN A 441 30.45 -34.92 0.74
CA GLN A 441 29.79 -34.83 2.06
C GLN A 441 28.28 -34.50 2.00
N TRP A 442 27.66 -34.37 3.18
CA TRP A 442 26.23 -34.07 3.39
C TRP A 442 26.02 -32.59 3.72
N ALA A 443 24.77 -32.11 3.63
CA ALA A 443 24.42 -30.78 4.11
C ALA A 443 24.74 -30.63 5.62
N SER A 444 25.03 -29.40 6.05
CA SER A 444 25.49 -29.01 7.41
C SER A 444 26.85 -29.59 7.88
N THR A 445 27.51 -30.44 7.07
CA THR A 445 28.89 -30.90 7.37
C THR A 445 29.82 -29.70 7.53
N HIS A 446 30.68 -29.69 8.54
CA HIS A 446 31.71 -28.66 8.69
C HIS A 446 32.96 -29.09 7.91
N VAL A 447 33.31 -28.31 6.90
CA VAL A 447 34.42 -28.56 5.96
C VAL A 447 35.47 -27.49 6.15
N THR A 448 36.70 -27.90 6.47
CA THR A 448 37.86 -27.02 6.49
C THR A 448 38.55 -27.08 5.13
N VAL A 449 38.54 -25.95 4.43
CA VAL A 449 39.31 -25.71 3.22
C VAL A 449 40.70 -25.22 3.64
N THR A 450 41.76 -25.76 3.06
CA THR A 450 43.15 -25.33 3.32
C THR A 450 43.86 -25.01 2.01
N ALA A 451 44.51 -23.85 1.95
CA ALA A 451 45.32 -23.39 0.83
C ALA A 451 46.82 -23.42 1.17
N SER A 452 47.65 -23.46 0.14
CA SER A 452 49.12 -23.42 0.23
C SER A 452 49.73 -22.94 -1.09
N SER A 453 50.99 -22.49 -1.06
CA SER A 453 51.72 -21.95 -2.22
C SER A 453 53.23 -22.03 -2.00
N ARG A 454 54.04 -22.20 -3.07
CA ARG A 454 55.51 -22.28 -2.98
C ARG A 454 56.21 -21.89 -4.31
N PRO A 455 57.24 -21.02 -4.28
CA PRO A 455 57.56 -20.06 -3.21
C PRO A 455 56.46 -18.99 -3.09
N CYS A 456 56.40 -18.32 -1.94
CA CYS A 456 55.49 -17.21 -1.68
C CYS A 456 55.91 -16.49 -0.39
N SER A 457 56.46 -15.28 -0.49
CA SER A 457 56.72 -14.43 0.67
C SER A 457 55.42 -13.74 1.11
N ASN A 458 55.19 -13.67 2.43
CA ASN A 458 54.01 -13.02 3.03
C ASN A 458 52.65 -13.38 2.36
N PRO A 459 52.30 -14.68 2.24
CA PRO A 459 51.09 -15.12 1.54
C PRO A 459 49.82 -14.48 2.10
N GLN A 460 49.06 -13.81 1.25
CA GLN A 460 47.65 -13.50 1.48
C GLN A 460 46.77 -14.46 0.68
N TYR A 461 45.79 -15.08 1.32
CA TYR A 461 44.81 -15.98 0.71
C TYR A 461 43.41 -15.39 0.69
N ARG A 462 42.69 -15.59 -0.42
CA ARG A 462 41.26 -15.31 -0.58
C ARG A 462 40.55 -16.58 -1.04
N PHE A 463 39.38 -16.87 -0.50
CA PHE A 463 38.58 -18.03 -0.85
C PHE A 463 37.27 -17.63 -1.52
N TRP A 464 36.90 -18.37 -2.57
CA TRP A 464 35.61 -18.30 -3.25
C TRP A 464 34.91 -19.66 -3.23
N ILE A 465 33.58 -19.62 -3.29
CA ILE A 465 32.76 -20.80 -3.57
C ILE A 465 31.88 -20.53 -4.80
N GLN A 466 31.87 -21.48 -5.74
CA GLN A 466 30.87 -21.60 -6.79
C GLN A 466 29.75 -22.52 -6.30
N SER A 467 28.52 -22.03 -6.28
CA SER A 467 27.36 -22.89 -5.99
C SER A 467 26.89 -23.65 -7.24
N PRO A 468 26.06 -24.70 -7.13
CA PRO A 468 25.64 -25.54 -8.26
C PRO A 468 24.88 -24.83 -9.40
N ASN A 469 24.50 -23.55 -9.23
CA ASN A 469 23.93 -22.72 -10.30
C ASN A 469 25.00 -22.01 -11.18
N GLY A 470 26.29 -22.18 -10.89
CA GLY A 470 27.41 -21.55 -11.60
C GLY A 470 27.87 -20.18 -11.05
N THR A 471 27.15 -19.61 -10.08
CA THR A 471 27.52 -18.32 -9.46
C THR A 471 28.65 -18.49 -8.45
N TRP A 472 29.71 -17.69 -8.61
CA TRP A 472 30.81 -17.54 -7.65
C TRP A 472 30.52 -16.44 -6.61
N SER A 473 31.02 -16.63 -5.39
CA SER A 473 31.02 -15.64 -4.32
C SER A 473 32.30 -15.71 -3.48
N VAL A 474 32.91 -14.57 -3.16
CA VAL A 474 33.97 -14.50 -2.14
C VAL A 474 33.36 -14.91 -0.79
N VAL A 475 34.02 -15.83 -0.09
CA VAL A 475 33.60 -16.32 1.24
C VAL A 475 34.58 -15.93 2.35
N GLN A 476 35.83 -15.60 1.99
CA GLN A 476 36.85 -15.01 2.86
C GLN A 476 37.79 -14.18 2.00
N ASP A 477 37.90 -12.88 2.25
CA ASP A 477 38.80 -11.99 1.50
C ASP A 477 40.25 -12.05 2.02
N TYR A 478 41.17 -11.39 1.31
CA TYR A 478 42.61 -11.52 1.47
C TYR A 478 43.14 -11.31 2.90
N SER A 479 43.68 -12.39 3.47
CA SER A 479 44.31 -12.41 4.80
C SER A 479 45.46 -13.42 4.85
N ALA A 480 46.31 -13.36 5.87
CA ALA A 480 47.37 -14.36 6.08
C ALA A 480 46.84 -15.76 6.47
N THR A 481 45.53 -15.88 6.75
CA THR A 481 44.89 -17.14 7.15
C THR A 481 44.71 -18.05 5.94
N ASN A 482 45.53 -19.11 5.85
CA ASN A 482 45.52 -20.07 4.75
C ASN A 482 44.39 -21.12 4.83
N THR A 483 43.38 -20.90 5.66
CA THR A 483 42.24 -21.80 5.84
C THR A 483 40.92 -21.02 5.80
N TYR A 484 39.86 -21.70 5.37
CA TYR A 484 38.48 -21.23 5.43
C TYR A 484 37.59 -22.35 5.98
N SER A 485 36.65 -22.01 6.86
CA SER A 485 35.71 -22.98 7.44
C SER A 485 34.33 -22.80 6.85
N TRP A 486 33.84 -23.84 6.17
CA TRP A 486 32.56 -23.88 5.48
C TRP A 486 31.61 -24.85 6.19
N THR A 487 30.56 -24.33 6.82
CA THR A 487 29.39 -25.16 7.16
C THR A 487 28.59 -25.37 5.88
N ALA A 488 28.65 -26.59 5.33
CA ALA A 488 28.18 -26.99 4.00
C ALA A 488 26.66 -26.86 3.83
N THR A 489 26.20 -25.64 3.61
CA THR A 489 24.79 -25.26 3.53
C THR A 489 24.48 -24.72 2.13
N GLY A 490 23.27 -25.01 1.64
CA GLY A 490 22.88 -24.68 0.27
C GLY A 490 22.10 -25.82 -0.40
N ASN A 491 22.04 -25.81 -1.73
CA ASN A 491 21.37 -26.87 -2.49
C ASN A 491 22.34 -28.05 -2.72
N PRO A 492 21.87 -29.31 -2.69
CA PRO A 492 22.64 -30.46 -3.16
C PRO A 492 23.09 -30.31 -4.62
N GLY A 493 24.28 -30.83 -4.93
CA GLY A 493 24.92 -30.71 -6.24
C GLY A 493 26.42 -30.46 -6.17
N SER A 494 27.05 -30.23 -7.33
CA SER A 494 28.48 -29.93 -7.43
C SER A 494 28.78 -28.45 -7.15
N TYR A 495 29.67 -28.22 -6.21
CA TYR A 495 30.28 -26.93 -5.90
C TYR A 495 31.69 -26.88 -6.50
N ARG A 496 32.28 -25.67 -6.56
CA ARG A 496 33.73 -25.51 -6.68
C ARG A 496 34.22 -24.60 -5.57
N ILE A 497 35.42 -24.85 -5.06
CA ILE A 497 36.08 -24.01 -4.08
C ILE A 497 37.40 -23.56 -4.70
N GLU A 498 37.63 -22.25 -4.74
CA GLU A 498 38.81 -21.62 -5.31
C GLU A 498 39.56 -20.86 -4.21
N ALA A 499 40.88 -21.02 -4.16
CA ALA A 499 41.76 -20.29 -3.27
C ALA A 499 42.79 -19.53 -4.10
N ASP A 500 42.70 -18.20 -4.04
CA ASP A 500 43.71 -17.29 -4.59
C ASP A 500 44.84 -17.10 -3.58
N VAL A 501 46.05 -16.84 -4.07
CA VAL A 501 47.20 -16.43 -3.25
C VAL A 501 47.98 -15.29 -3.91
N ARG A 502 48.55 -14.39 -3.11
CA ARG A 502 49.47 -13.33 -3.55
C ARG A 502 50.47 -12.91 -2.47
N SER A 503 51.63 -12.39 -2.87
CA SER A 503 52.59 -11.72 -1.97
C SER A 503 52.38 -10.21 -1.90
N SER A 504 51.77 -9.61 -2.94
CA SER A 504 51.57 -8.17 -3.05
C SER A 504 50.11 -7.77 -3.23
N THR A 505 49.69 -6.68 -2.58
CA THR A 505 48.34 -6.11 -2.74
C THR A 505 48.08 -5.50 -4.12
N ARG A 506 49.12 -5.32 -4.95
CA ARG A 506 49.03 -4.74 -6.30
C ARG A 506 48.48 -5.68 -7.37
N VAL A 507 48.37 -6.98 -7.09
CA VAL A 507 47.78 -7.98 -7.99
C VAL A 507 46.43 -8.49 -7.48
N SER A 508 45.59 -8.94 -8.41
CA SER A 508 44.31 -9.62 -8.12
C SER A 508 44.52 -11.01 -7.49
N TYR A 509 45.59 -11.69 -7.91
CA TYR A 509 46.24 -12.89 -7.37
C TYR A 509 47.61 -13.02 -8.08
N ASP A 510 48.56 -13.76 -7.51
CA ASP A 510 49.74 -14.26 -8.25
C ASP A 510 49.48 -15.68 -8.80
N SER A 511 48.79 -16.52 -8.00
CA SER A 511 48.40 -17.88 -8.36
C SER A 511 47.05 -18.23 -7.70
N TYR A 512 46.38 -19.27 -8.19
CA TYR A 512 45.10 -19.74 -7.65
C TYR A 512 44.96 -21.26 -7.85
N ALA A 513 44.13 -21.90 -7.03
CA ALA A 513 43.87 -23.33 -7.11
C ALA A 513 42.39 -23.64 -6.88
N VAL A 514 41.84 -24.58 -7.66
CA VAL A 514 40.41 -24.94 -7.62
C VAL A 514 40.23 -26.43 -7.33
N VAL A 515 39.33 -26.75 -6.41
CA VAL A 515 38.85 -28.13 -6.17
C VAL A 515 37.34 -28.21 -6.39
N GLY A 516 36.89 -29.33 -6.95
CA GLY A 516 35.47 -29.65 -7.05
C GLY A 516 34.98 -30.29 -5.76
N ASP A 517 33.78 -29.94 -5.33
CA ASP A 517 33.13 -30.50 -4.15
C ASP A 517 31.67 -30.88 -4.48
N VAL A 518 31.01 -31.71 -3.67
CA VAL A 518 29.67 -32.24 -3.93
C VAL A 518 28.91 -32.41 -2.62
N LEU A 519 27.78 -31.71 -2.50
CA LEU A 519 26.82 -31.91 -1.43
C LEU A 519 25.76 -32.94 -1.88
N ARG A 520 25.65 -34.03 -1.13
CA ARG A 520 24.71 -35.12 -1.40
C ARG A 520 23.28 -34.76 -0.95
N ALA A 521 22.29 -35.20 -1.74
CA ALA A 521 20.86 -35.12 -1.41
C ALA A 521 20.39 -36.38 -0.68
N CYS A 522 19.27 -36.30 0.04
CA CYS A 522 18.57 -37.49 0.56
C CYS A 522 18.33 -38.55 -0.53
N SER A 523 18.63 -39.81 -0.22
CA SER A 523 18.62 -40.89 -1.24
C SER A 523 17.22 -41.40 -1.56
N ALA A 524 16.38 -41.57 -0.53
CA ALA A 524 15.01 -42.06 -0.63
C ALA A 524 14.07 -41.35 0.36
N VAL A 525 12.77 -41.41 0.08
CA VAL A 525 11.67 -40.92 0.93
C VAL A 525 10.49 -41.88 0.81
N GLY A 526 9.74 -42.07 1.89
CA GLY A 526 8.55 -42.91 1.97
C GLY A 526 7.41 -42.21 2.71
N LEU A 527 6.18 -42.65 2.46
CA LEU A 527 4.96 -42.13 3.07
C LEU A 527 4.05 -43.31 3.40
N SER A 528 3.59 -43.40 4.65
CA SER A 528 2.54 -44.34 5.07
C SER A 528 1.44 -43.64 5.86
N THR A 529 0.28 -44.27 6.00
CA THR A 529 -0.88 -43.75 6.74
C THR A 529 -1.33 -44.72 7.82
N SER A 530 -1.72 -44.23 8.99
CA SER A 530 -2.15 -45.06 10.13
C SER A 530 -3.53 -45.74 9.98
N LYS A 531 -4.15 -45.59 8.81
CA LYS A 531 -5.43 -46.19 8.41
C LYS A 531 -5.34 -46.63 6.95
N SER A 532 -6.14 -47.64 6.59
CA SER A 532 -6.41 -48.00 5.20
C SER A 532 -7.34 -46.98 4.53
N SER A 533 -7.14 -46.75 3.24
CA SER A 533 -8.10 -46.09 2.35
C SER A 533 -9.05 -47.15 1.75
N PRO A 534 -10.37 -46.90 1.62
CA PRO A 534 -11.08 -45.68 2.01
C PRO A 534 -11.38 -45.60 3.53
N ALA A 535 -11.66 -44.39 4.02
CA ALA A 535 -12.15 -44.15 5.39
C ALA A 535 -13.36 -43.19 5.41
N PHE A 536 -14.08 -43.13 6.54
CA PHE A 536 -15.22 -42.22 6.70
C PHE A 536 -14.79 -40.76 6.95
N PRO A 537 -15.62 -39.76 6.58
CA PRO A 537 -15.38 -38.35 6.94
C PRO A 537 -15.15 -38.18 8.45
N GLY A 538 -14.25 -37.28 8.81
CA GLY A 538 -13.83 -37.02 10.19
C GLY A 538 -12.82 -38.02 10.76
N THR A 539 -12.52 -39.14 10.07
CA THR A 539 -11.50 -40.10 10.52
C THR A 539 -10.14 -39.43 10.69
N ALA A 540 -9.56 -39.51 11.88
CA ALA A 540 -8.19 -39.08 12.12
C ALA A 540 -7.20 -40.10 11.52
N VAL A 541 -6.37 -39.62 10.60
CA VAL A 541 -5.32 -40.38 9.89
C VAL A 541 -4.00 -39.69 10.19
N VAL A 542 -3.04 -40.44 10.73
CA VAL A 542 -1.66 -39.95 10.86
C VAL A 542 -0.93 -40.29 9.57
N ILE A 543 -0.37 -39.28 8.92
CA ILE A 543 0.55 -39.40 7.80
C ILE A 543 1.95 -39.49 8.39
N THR A 544 2.73 -40.51 8.01
CA THR A 544 4.08 -40.74 8.49
C THR A 544 5.05 -40.70 7.31
N GLY A 545 5.98 -39.75 7.34
CA GLY A 545 7.12 -39.71 6.45
C GLY A 545 8.24 -40.62 6.95
N SER A 546 8.99 -41.19 6.02
CA SER A 546 10.28 -41.82 6.29
C SER A 546 11.30 -41.37 5.25
N SER A 547 12.59 -41.48 5.54
CA SER A 547 13.63 -41.06 4.62
C SER A 547 14.93 -41.83 4.79
N SER A 548 15.82 -41.65 3.82
CA SER A 548 17.20 -42.12 3.86
C SER A 548 18.15 -40.93 3.60
N CYS A 549 17.99 -39.90 4.44
CA CYS A 549 18.95 -38.82 4.66
C CYS A 549 19.92 -39.27 5.78
N PRO A 550 21.24 -39.31 5.55
CA PRO A 550 22.21 -39.66 6.60
C PRO A 550 22.51 -38.54 7.62
N GLY A 551 22.12 -37.30 7.34
CA GLY A 551 22.07 -36.21 8.32
C GLY A 551 20.76 -36.19 9.11
N THR A 552 20.23 -35.00 9.39
CA THR A 552 18.99 -34.81 10.15
C THR A 552 17.85 -34.45 9.18
N PRO A 553 16.89 -35.35 8.89
CA PRO A 553 15.83 -35.08 7.93
C PRO A 553 14.81 -34.06 8.45
N GLU A 554 14.51 -33.05 7.64
CA GLU A 554 13.36 -32.16 7.80
C GLU A 554 12.22 -32.59 6.86
N TYR A 555 11.01 -32.73 7.40
CA TYR A 555 9.81 -33.15 6.67
C TYR A 555 8.82 -32.01 6.50
N ARG A 556 8.23 -31.89 5.30
CA ARG A 556 7.08 -31.00 5.01
C ARG A 556 5.95 -31.83 4.42
N PHE A 557 4.73 -31.62 4.89
CA PHE A 557 3.55 -32.34 4.42
C PHE A 557 2.60 -31.41 3.64
N TRP A 558 2.05 -31.91 2.54
CA TRP A 558 0.98 -31.27 1.80
C TRP A 558 -0.24 -32.18 1.67
N VAL A 559 -1.40 -31.54 1.49
CA VAL A 559 -2.66 -32.21 1.15
C VAL A 559 -3.31 -31.46 -0.02
N GLN A 560 -3.80 -32.22 -1.00
CA GLN A 560 -4.72 -31.73 -2.04
C GLN A 560 -6.12 -32.32 -1.79
N PRO A 561 -7.14 -31.50 -1.51
CA PRO A 561 -8.51 -31.96 -1.45
C PRO A 561 -9.08 -32.26 -2.85
N PRO A 562 -10.14 -33.08 -2.96
CA PRO A 562 -10.78 -33.41 -4.23
C PRO A 562 -11.13 -32.16 -5.05
N GLY A 563 -10.55 -32.03 -6.26
CA GLY A 563 -10.76 -30.87 -7.14
C GLY A 563 -10.11 -29.55 -6.67
N GLY A 564 -9.39 -29.53 -5.56
CA GLY A 564 -8.73 -28.33 -5.02
C GLY A 564 -7.27 -28.16 -5.43
N LYS A 565 -6.66 -27.06 -4.96
CA LYS A 565 -5.21 -26.81 -5.07
C LYS A 565 -4.46 -27.47 -3.91
N TRP A 566 -3.20 -27.84 -4.13
CA TRP A 566 -2.28 -28.30 -3.07
C TRP A 566 -2.08 -27.23 -1.99
N ALA A 567 -2.03 -27.63 -0.72
CA ALA A 567 -1.71 -26.77 0.41
C ALA A 567 -0.70 -27.43 1.36
N VAL A 568 0.28 -26.67 1.85
CA VAL A 568 1.16 -27.10 2.95
C VAL A 568 0.33 -27.19 4.23
N VAL A 569 0.33 -28.35 4.87
CA VAL A 569 -0.39 -28.59 6.14
C VAL A 569 0.55 -28.64 7.35
N GLN A 570 1.84 -28.95 7.12
CA GLN A 570 2.93 -28.83 8.09
C GLN A 570 4.20 -28.45 7.32
N ASN A 571 4.80 -27.30 7.65
CA ASN A 571 6.04 -26.84 7.03
C ASN A 571 7.28 -27.61 7.57
N TYR A 572 8.44 -27.41 6.96
CA TYR A 572 9.67 -28.13 7.31
C TYR A 572 10.04 -28.11 8.80
N GLY A 573 10.33 -29.30 9.32
CA GLY A 573 10.94 -29.52 10.64
C GLY A 573 11.17 -31.00 10.90
N ALA A 574 11.77 -31.35 12.06
CA ALA A 574 12.14 -32.73 12.40
C ALA A 574 10.93 -33.67 12.68
N ALA A 575 9.70 -33.16 12.66
CA ALA A 575 8.50 -33.95 12.90
C ALA A 575 8.14 -34.81 11.68
N ALA A 576 8.53 -36.09 11.70
CA ALA A 576 8.27 -37.07 10.65
C ALA A 576 6.79 -37.54 10.54
N THR A 577 5.86 -36.88 11.24
CA THR A 577 4.43 -37.21 11.22
C THR A 577 3.56 -35.96 11.14
N TYR A 578 2.35 -36.11 10.60
CA TYR A 578 1.29 -35.11 10.62
C TYR A 578 -0.08 -35.76 10.88
N SER A 579 -0.88 -35.18 11.78
CA SER A 579 -2.23 -35.65 12.09
C SER A 579 -3.27 -34.93 11.23
N TRP A 580 -3.88 -35.67 10.32
CA TRP A 580 -4.86 -35.18 9.35
C TRP A 580 -6.26 -35.73 9.66
N SER A 581 -7.30 -34.93 9.38
CA SER A 581 -8.70 -35.41 9.33
C SER A 581 -9.42 -34.64 8.23
N ALA A 582 -10.26 -35.33 7.46
CA ALA A 582 -10.93 -34.80 6.29
C ALA A 582 -12.45 -34.81 6.44
N GLY A 583 -13.07 -33.64 6.31
CA GLY A 583 -14.53 -33.46 6.44
C GLY A 583 -15.33 -33.62 5.15
N VAL A 584 -14.69 -33.77 3.99
CA VAL A 584 -15.33 -33.79 2.66
C VAL A 584 -15.06 -35.13 1.97
N GLN A 585 -16.05 -35.64 1.24
CA GLN A 585 -15.94 -36.88 0.48
C GLN A 585 -15.08 -36.75 -0.79
N GLY A 586 -14.34 -37.80 -1.15
CA GLY A 586 -13.57 -37.92 -2.38
C GLY A 586 -12.12 -38.37 -2.16
N THR A 587 -11.35 -38.49 -3.24
CA THR A 587 -9.93 -38.87 -3.19
C THR A 587 -9.05 -37.63 -3.01
N TYR A 588 -8.31 -37.62 -1.90
CA TYR A 588 -7.26 -36.66 -1.60
C TYR A 588 -5.92 -37.17 -2.15
N SER A 589 -5.02 -36.25 -2.49
CA SER A 589 -3.59 -36.55 -2.68
C SER A 589 -2.82 -36.06 -1.46
N LEU A 590 -1.89 -36.88 -0.97
CA LEU A 590 -1.02 -36.59 0.16
C LEU A 590 0.42 -36.58 -0.36
N GLU A 591 1.22 -35.58 -0.01
CA GLU A 591 2.64 -35.45 -0.39
C GLU A 591 3.47 -35.26 0.89
N VAL A 592 4.60 -35.95 0.97
CA VAL A 592 5.66 -35.63 1.93
C VAL A 592 6.93 -35.29 1.17
N ASP A 593 7.45 -34.10 1.43
CA ASP A 593 8.80 -33.71 1.06
C ASP A 593 9.75 -34.06 2.20
N VAL A 594 10.97 -34.46 1.86
CA VAL A 594 12.10 -34.47 2.78
C VAL A 594 13.30 -33.72 2.19
N ARG A 595 14.08 -33.12 3.08
CA ARG A 595 15.42 -32.59 2.79
C ARG A 595 16.33 -32.81 4.00
N ASP A 596 17.64 -32.81 3.80
CA ASP A 596 18.59 -32.82 4.92
C ASP A 596 18.67 -31.43 5.59
N GLN A 597 18.99 -31.38 6.88
CA GLN A 597 19.04 -30.13 7.63
C GLN A 597 20.13 -29.20 7.08
N GLY A 598 19.78 -27.95 6.81
CA GLY A 598 20.66 -26.99 6.12
C GLY A 598 20.63 -27.08 4.59
N SER A 599 19.85 -27.99 4.00
CA SER A 599 19.50 -27.94 2.58
C SER A 599 18.59 -26.74 2.31
N THR A 600 19.01 -25.84 1.42
CA THR A 600 18.16 -24.73 0.94
C THR A 600 17.21 -25.15 -0.17
N ALA A 601 17.23 -26.42 -0.58
CA ALA A 601 16.38 -26.92 -1.65
C ALA A 601 14.90 -26.83 -1.28
N SER A 602 14.05 -26.69 -2.31
CA SER A 602 12.59 -26.77 -2.12
C SER A 602 12.14 -28.15 -1.65
N TYR A 603 12.92 -29.19 -1.98
CA TYR A 603 12.96 -30.55 -1.40
C TYR A 603 14.22 -31.25 -1.94
N ASP A 604 14.72 -32.27 -1.24
CA ASP A 604 15.72 -33.19 -1.81
C ASP A 604 15.01 -34.36 -2.52
N LYS A 605 13.94 -34.88 -1.89
CA LYS A 605 13.02 -35.88 -2.44
C LYS A 605 11.60 -35.60 -1.97
N TYR A 606 10.63 -36.05 -2.75
CA TYR A 606 9.21 -36.08 -2.35
C TYR A 606 8.56 -37.38 -2.81
N VAL A 607 7.46 -37.78 -2.18
CA VAL A 607 6.61 -38.89 -2.62
C VAL A 607 5.15 -38.59 -2.34
N THR A 608 4.29 -39.02 -3.26
CA THR A 608 2.84 -38.84 -3.20
C THR A 608 2.10 -40.15 -3.00
N THR A 609 0.92 -40.10 -2.38
CA THR A 609 -0.06 -41.19 -2.37
C THR A 609 -1.49 -40.65 -2.44
N SER A 610 -2.45 -41.51 -2.72
CA SER A 610 -3.88 -41.18 -2.74
C SER A 610 -4.62 -41.77 -1.53
N PHE A 611 -5.54 -41.00 -0.96
CA PHE A 611 -6.35 -41.44 0.17
C PHE A 611 -7.82 -41.03 -0.04
N THR A 612 -8.73 -42.00 -0.05
CA THR A 612 -10.15 -41.78 -0.35
C THR A 612 -10.96 -41.66 0.93
N ILE A 613 -11.75 -40.59 1.02
CA ILE A 613 -12.79 -40.41 2.03
C ILE A 613 -14.13 -40.76 1.39
N TYR A 614 -14.93 -41.60 2.05
CA TYR A 614 -16.19 -42.12 1.52
C TYR A 614 -17.29 -42.15 2.58
N ALA A 615 -18.47 -41.67 2.22
CA ALA A 615 -19.71 -41.85 2.97
C ALA A 615 -20.81 -42.41 2.05
N PRO A 616 -21.70 -43.29 2.54
CA PRO A 616 -22.93 -43.64 1.84
C PRO A 616 -23.92 -42.45 1.85
N PRO A 617 -24.71 -42.25 0.77
CA PRO A 617 -25.71 -41.19 0.69
C PRO A 617 -26.91 -41.44 1.62
N CYS A 618 -27.66 -40.38 1.92
CA CYS A 618 -28.91 -40.50 2.67
C CYS A 618 -29.99 -41.23 1.87
N THR A 619 -30.97 -41.81 2.58
CA THR A 619 -32.21 -42.34 1.98
C THR A 619 -33.25 -41.25 1.70
N THR A 620 -34.34 -41.58 1.00
CA THR A 620 -35.53 -40.71 0.92
C THR A 620 -36.06 -40.36 2.33
N PRO A 621 -36.24 -39.07 2.66
CA PRO A 621 -36.75 -38.67 3.96
C PRO A 621 -38.25 -38.95 4.08
N SER A 622 -38.70 -39.24 5.30
CA SER A 622 -40.11 -39.14 5.66
C SER A 622 -40.52 -37.68 5.85
N LEU A 623 -41.81 -37.36 5.67
CA LEU A 623 -42.38 -36.03 5.90
C LEU A 623 -43.76 -36.15 6.57
N ARG A 624 -43.97 -35.50 7.71
CA ARG A 624 -45.22 -35.51 8.49
C ARG A 624 -45.55 -34.12 9.02
N ALA A 625 -46.82 -33.74 8.99
CA ALA A 625 -47.33 -32.48 9.54
C ALA A 625 -48.17 -32.68 10.81
N VAL A 626 -48.09 -31.73 11.75
CA VAL A 626 -48.89 -31.69 12.98
C VAL A 626 -49.38 -30.24 13.24
N PRO A 627 -50.70 -29.98 13.35
CA PRO A 627 -51.80 -30.90 13.05
C PRO A 627 -51.83 -31.33 11.58
N ALA A 628 -52.60 -32.38 11.26
CA ALA A 628 -52.75 -32.88 9.90
C ALA A 628 -53.64 -31.98 9.03
N SER A 629 -53.39 -31.96 7.72
CA SER A 629 -54.23 -31.28 6.73
C SER A 629 -55.62 -31.94 6.62
N PRO A 630 -56.72 -31.19 6.39
CA PRO A 630 -56.81 -29.73 6.28
C PRO A 630 -56.91 -29.01 7.63
N GLN A 631 -56.66 -27.70 7.66
CA GLN A 631 -56.78 -26.83 8.85
C GLN A 631 -57.40 -25.46 8.51
N GLY A 632 -57.71 -24.65 9.52
CA GLY A 632 -58.03 -23.23 9.31
C GLY A 632 -56.83 -22.40 8.82
N SER A 633 -57.09 -21.34 8.05
CA SER A 633 -56.12 -20.24 7.83
C SER A 633 -55.65 -19.66 9.17
N GLY A 634 -54.38 -19.27 9.27
CA GLY A 634 -53.76 -18.83 10.53
C GLY A 634 -53.25 -19.96 11.45
N THR A 635 -53.58 -21.23 11.21
CA THR A 635 -53.13 -22.35 12.08
C THR A 635 -51.60 -22.52 12.07
N ARG A 636 -51.01 -22.70 13.25
CA ARG A 636 -49.59 -23.06 13.40
C ARG A 636 -49.38 -24.57 13.24
N VAL A 637 -48.50 -24.94 12.31
CA VAL A 637 -48.18 -26.32 11.91
C VAL A 637 -46.70 -26.60 12.18
N VAL A 638 -46.36 -27.81 12.58
CA VAL A 638 -44.99 -28.31 12.63
C VAL A 638 -44.84 -29.44 11.61
N PHE A 639 -43.91 -29.28 10.68
CA PHE A 639 -43.45 -30.32 9.78
C PHE A 639 -42.25 -31.03 10.40
N SER A 640 -42.19 -32.35 10.30
CA SER A 640 -41.10 -33.18 10.80
C SER A 640 -40.69 -34.23 9.78
N ALA A 641 -39.40 -34.52 9.74
CA ALA A 641 -38.76 -35.45 8.83
C ALA A 641 -37.78 -36.38 9.55
N SER A 642 -37.41 -37.47 8.88
CA SER A 642 -36.39 -38.43 9.32
C SER A 642 -35.86 -39.23 8.13
N SER A 643 -34.54 -39.48 8.09
CA SER A 643 -33.81 -40.22 7.06
C SER A 643 -32.69 -41.05 7.68
N GLY A 644 -32.36 -42.18 7.06
CA GLY A 644 -31.15 -42.97 7.32
C GLY A 644 -30.19 -42.96 6.13
N GLY A 645 -29.45 -44.07 5.93
CA GLY A 645 -28.49 -44.28 4.83
C GLY A 645 -27.13 -43.65 5.09
N CYS A 646 -27.13 -42.36 5.43
CA CYS A 646 -25.95 -41.53 5.70
C CYS A 646 -25.63 -41.43 7.21
N PRO A 647 -24.37 -41.13 7.57
CA PRO A 647 -23.97 -40.96 8.97
C PRO A 647 -24.44 -39.64 9.63
N ASN A 648 -24.64 -38.55 8.87
CA ASN A 648 -24.92 -37.21 9.40
C ASN A 648 -25.99 -36.45 8.57
N PRO A 649 -27.26 -36.89 8.53
CA PRO A 649 -28.30 -36.25 7.72
C PRO A 649 -28.54 -34.77 8.10
N ARG A 650 -28.65 -33.91 7.07
CA ARG A 650 -29.01 -32.49 7.16
C ARG A 650 -30.28 -32.23 6.35
N TYR A 651 -31.20 -31.44 6.91
CA TYR A 651 -32.54 -31.20 6.36
C TYR A 651 -32.73 -29.73 5.97
N ARG A 652 -33.34 -29.48 4.81
CA ARG A 652 -33.85 -28.17 4.36
C ARG A 652 -35.34 -28.30 4.04
N PHE A 653 -36.16 -27.34 4.48
CA PHE A 653 -37.61 -27.33 4.27
C PHE A 653 -38.05 -26.16 3.37
N TRP A 654 -38.98 -26.44 2.46
CA TRP A 654 -39.61 -25.44 1.58
C TRP A 654 -41.14 -25.44 1.72
N ILE A 655 -41.74 -24.31 1.38
CA ILE A 655 -43.20 -24.16 1.22
C ILE A 655 -43.50 -23.47 -0.11
N GLU A 656 -44.47 -23.98 -0.86
CA GLU A 656 -45.06 -23.34 -2.05
C GLU A 656 -46.45 -22.79 -1.71
N PRO A 657 -46.66 -21.46 -1.68
CA PRO A 657 -47.98 -20.88 -1.44
C PRO A 657 -48.91 -21.03 -2.66
N PRO A 658 -50.25 -21.09 -2.47
CA PRO A 658 -51.21 -21.14 -3.57
C PRO A 658 -50.97 -20.02 -4.59
N GLY A 659 -50.67 -20.39 -5.85
CA GLY A 659 -50.42 -19.42 -6.92
C GLY A 659 -49.08 -18.66 -6.86
N ALA A 660 -48.14 -19.09 -6.02
CA ALA A 660 -46.77 -18.59 -5.97
C ALA A 660 -45.77 -19.76 -6.06
N GLY A 661 -44.49 -19.47 -6.33
CA GLY A 661 -43.45 -20.50 -6.35
C GLY A 661 -42.86 -20.82 -4.97
N TRP A 662 -42.19 -21.97 -4.89
CA TRP A 662 -41.42 -22.47 -3.75
C TRP A 662 -40.51 -21.45 -3.07
N LYS A 663 -40.45 -21.51 -1.73
CA LYS A 663 -39.56 -20.71 -0.88
C LYS A 663 -38.91 -21.58 0.19
N VAL A 664 -37.59 -21.43 0.38
CA VAL A 664 -36.88 -22.00 1.53
C VAL A 664 -37.42 -21.36 2.80
N MET A 665 -37.86 -22.19 3.74
CA MET A 665 -38.34 -21.74 5.06
C MET A 665 -37.35 -22.09 6.18
N GLN A 666 -36.53 -23.12 5.97
CA GLN A 666 -35.40 -23.48 6.82
C GLN A 666 -34.31 -24.10 5.95
N ASP A 667 -33.12 -23.49 5.88
CA ASP A 667 -31.97 -24.03 5.13
C ASP A 667 -31.28 -25.18 5.90
N TYR A 668 -30.32 -25.85 5.26
CA TYR A 668 -29.70 -27.10 5.73
C TYR A 668 -29.17 -27.07 7.16
N GLY A 669 -29.89 -27.73 8.07
CA GLY A 669 -29.54 -27.89 9.48
C GLY A 669 -29.63 -29.34 9.96
N ALA A 670 -29.21 -29.57 11.20
CA ALA A 670 -29.46 -30.86 11.88
C ALA A 670 -30.91 -30.97 12.42
N ALA A 671 -31.66 -29.85 12.45
CA ALA A 671 -33.04 -29.81 12.90
C ALA A 671 -33.96 -30.47 11.86
N SER A 672 -34.41 -31.70 12.14
CA SER A 672 -35.32 -32.45 11.26
C SER A 672 -36.79 -32.04 11.39
N SER A 673 -37.08 -30.85 11.93
CA SER A 673 -38.42 -30.28 12.00
C SER A 673 -38.42 -28.77 11.84
N PHE A 674 -39.50 -28.24 11.27
CA PHE A 674 -39.70 -26.85 10.92
C PHE A 674 -41.13 -26.41 11.32
N ALA A 675 -41.28 -25.21 11.87
CA ALA A 675 -42.57 -24.69 12.33
C ALA A 675 -43.05 -23.49 11.50
N TRP A 676 -44.28 -23.60 11.01
CA TRP A 676 -44.92 -22.67 10.07
C TRP A 676 -46.23 -22.14 10.64
N THR A 677 -46.64 -20.93 10.27
CA THR A 677 -48.00 -20.42 10.53
C THR A 677 -48.70 -20.23 9.19
N GLY A 678 -49.84 -20.89 9.03
CA GLY A 678 -50.61 -20.93 7.80
C GLY A 678 -51.10 -19.54 7.37
N GLY A 679 -50.96 -19.24 6.07
CA GLY A 679 -51.38 -17.98 5.49
C GLY A 679 -52.85 -17.96 5.08
N ALA A 680 -53.10 -17.47 3.87
CA ALA A 680 -54.42 -17.51 3.24
C ALA A 680 -54.91 -18.95 3.01
N ALA A 681 -56.22 -19.13 2.81
CA ALA A 681 -56.79 -20.42 2.44
C ALA A 681 -56.32 -20.88 1.05
N GLY A 682 -56.17 -22.20 0.87
CA GLY A 682 -55.70 -22.83 -0.36
C GLY A 682 -54.78 -24.03 -0.10
N THR A 683 -54.32 -24.68 -1.18
CA THR A 683 -53.39 -25.81 -1.14
C THR A 683 -51.95 -25.32 -1.26
N TYR A 684 -51.12 -25.68 -0.29
CA TYR A 684 -49.70 -25.43 -0.23
C TYR A 684 -48.90 -26.68 -0.62
N GLY A 685 -47.80 -26.49 -1.36
CA GLY A 685 -46.74 -27.50 -1.47
C GLY A 685 -45.82 -27.46 -0.25
N VAL A 686 -45.32 -28.62 0.17
CA VAL A 686 -44.37 -28.79 1.28
C VAL A 686 -43.29 -29.78 0.86
N GLU A 687 -42.03 -29.35 0.91
CA GLU A 687 -40.88 -30.16 0.49
C GLU A 687 -39.85 -30.25 1.63
N VAL A 688 -39.20 -31.40 1.77
CA VAL A 688 -38.01 -31.57 2.60
C VAL A 688 -36.90 -32.26 1.82
N ASP A 689 -35.77 -31.58 1.69
CA ASP A 689 -34.53 -32.15 1.17
C ASP A 689 -33.71 -32.79 2.29
N VAL A 690 -32.94 -33.83 1.97
CA VAL A 690 -31.90 -34.39 2.84
C VAL A 690 -30.61 -34.65 2.09
N ARG A 691 -29.47 -34.47 2.76
CA ARG A 691 -28.12 -34.89 2.34
C ARG A 691 -27.21 -35.12 3.54
N ASP A 692 -26.14 -35.89 3.39
CA ASP A 692 -25.12 -36.00 4.44
C ASP A 692 -24.38 -34.67 4.68
N ALA A 693 -23.91 -34.43 5.90
CA ALA A 693 -23.14 -33.24 6.26
C ALA A 693 -21.80 -33.09 5.51
N SER A 694 -21.24 -34.18 4.98
CA SER A 694 -20.03 -34.19 4.14
C SER A 694 -20.31 -34.08 2.62
N SER A 695 -21.59 -34.07 2.23
CA SER A 695 -22.05 -34.09 0.85
C SER A 695 -22.17 -32.69 0.24
N SER A 696 -21.58 -32.50 -0.93
CA SER A 696 -21.65 -31.24 -1.69
C SER A 696 -22.88 -31.14 -2.59
N ALA A 697 -23.69 -32.21 -2.71
CA ALA A 697 -24.87 -32.24 -3.57
C ALA A 697 -25.93 -31.21 -3.16
N SER A 698 -26.73 -30.73 -4.11
CA SER A 698 -27.84 -29.77 -3.88
C SER A 698 -28.94 -30.33 -2.97
N TYR A 699 -29.13 -31.65 -3.07
CA TYR A 699 -29.79 -32.59 -2.16
C TYR A 699 -29.29 -33.99 -2.56
N GLU A 700 -29.46 -35.00 -1.71
CA GLU A 700 -29.26 -36.42 -2.10
C GLU A 700 -30.62 -37.07 -2.38
N HIS A 701 -31.59 -36.85 -1.49
CA HIS A 701 -32.98 -37.22 -1.68
C HIS A 701 -33.92 -36.12 -1.20
N VAL A 702 -35.18 -36.20 -1.64
CA VAL A 702 -36.23 -35.20 -1.36
C VAL A 702 -37.57 -35.91 -1.14
N ALA A 703 -38.46 -35.32 -0.33
CA ALA A 703 -39.83 -35.78 -0.16
C ALA A 703 -40.83 -34.62 -0.17
N ASN A 704 -41.97 -34.84 -0.83
CA ASN A 704 -43.00 -33.84 -1.11
C ASN A 704 -44.36 -34.23 -0.54
N ALA A 705 -45.12 -33.24 -0.09
CA ALA A 705 -46.50 -33.37 0.40
C ALA A 705 -47.32 -32.11 0.10
N THR A 706 -48.65 -32.21 0.18
CA THR A 706 -49.58 -31.08 0.07
C THR A 706 -50.28 -30.79 1.39
N TYR A 707 -50.50 -29.51 1.71
CA TYR A 707 -51.17 -29.08 2.94
C TYR A 707 -52.27 -28.04 2.64
N VAL A 708 -53.48 -28.24 3.16
CA VAL A 708 -54.65 -27.42 2.79
C VAL A 708 -55.10 -26.54 3.97
N LEU A 709 -55.27 -25.25 3.71
CA LEU A 709 -55.86 -24.28 4.62
C LEU A 709 -57.26 -23.87 4.14
N THR A 710 -58.21 -23.70 5.05
CA THR A 710 -59.62 -23.42 4.77
C THR A 710 -60.09 -22.17 5.50
N ALA A 711 -60.79 -21.28 4.77
CA ALA A 711 -61.35 -20.03 5.29
C ALA A 711 -62.66 -20.25 6.09
N CYS A 712 -63.04 -19.28 6.91
CA CYS A 712 -64.41 -19.18 7.43
C CYS A 712 -65.44 -19.02 6.30
N SER A 713 -66.67 -19.45 6.55
CA SER A 713 -67.81 -19.36 5.62
C SER A 713 -69.13 -19.11 6.36
N GLY A 714 -70.17 -18.71 5.63
CA GLY A 714 -71.54 -18.64 6.17
C GLY A 714 -71.75 -17.60 7.27
N ALA A 715 -71.19 -16.39 7.13
CA ALA A 715 -71.49 -15.27 8.03
C ALA A 715 -73.01 -15.00 8.15
N ARG A 716 -73.44 -14.59 9.35
CA ARG A 716 -74.80 -14.14 9.66
C ARG A 716 -74.76 -12.97 10.62
N LEU A 717 -75.73 -12.06 10.48
CA LEU A 717 -75.97 -10.91 11.35
C LEU A 717 -77.43 -10.92 11.83
N SER A 718 -77.67 -10.60 13.10
CA SER A 718 -79.00 -10.33 13.66
C SER A 718 -78.97 -9.06 14.52
N ALA A 719 -80.13 -8.44 14.73
CA ALA A 719 -80.36 -7.35 15.67
C ALA A 719 -81.28 -7.80 16.81
N SER A 720 -81.16 -7.21 18.00
CA SER A 720 -81.97 -7.57 19.17
C SER A 720 -83.40 -7.03 19.15
N MET A 721 -83.65 -5.99 18.36
CA MET A 721 -84.97 -5.38 18.13
C MET A 721 -85.38 -5.56 16.66
N PRO A 722 -86.68 -5.56 16.35
CA PRO A 722 -87.16 -5.38 14.97
C PRO A 722 -86.83 -3.96 14.46
N SER A 723 -87.14 -3.70 13.19
CA SER A 723 -87.06 -2.37 12.57
C SER A 723 -88.44 -2.01 12.01
N PRO A 724 -88.93 -0.76 12.11
CA PRO A 724 -88.25 0.42 12.68
C PRO A 724 -88.28 0.51 14.21
N GLU A 725 -87.43 1.38 14.76
CA GLU A 725 -87.41 1.82 16.17
C GLU A 725 -87.31 3.36 16.23
N PRO A 726 -87.73 4.02 17.33
CA PRO A 726 -87.51 5.45 17.53
C PRO A 726 -86.05 5.79 17.86
N VAL A 727 -85.70 7.07 17.70
CA VAL A 727 -84.39 7.60 18.13
C VAL A 727 -84.23 7.46 19.66
N GLY A 728 -83.09 6.94 20.12
CA GLY A 728 -82.81 6.65 21.53
C GLY A 728 -82.84 5.16 21.91
N THR A 729 -83.41 4.26 21.11
CA THR A 729 -83.33 2.80 21.35
C THR A 729 -81.87 2.32 21.31
N THR A 730 -81.53 1.35 22.17
CA THR A 730 -80.24 0.63 22.14
C THR A 730 -80.45 -0.78 21.59
N ILE A 731 -79.69 -1.13 20.56
CA ILE A 731 -79.84 -2.34 19.73
C ILE A 731 -78.54 -3.15 19.82
N VAL A 732 -78.64 -4.45 20.10
CA VAL A 732 -77.47 -5.36 20.09
C VAL A 732 -77.41 -6.11 18.77
N LEU A 733 -76.30 -5.95 18.05
CA LEU A 733 -75.99 -6.65 16.81
C LEU A 733 -75.20 -7.91 17.14
N THR A 734 -75.61 -9.07 16.62
CA THR A 734 -74.94 -10.37 16.89
C THR A 734 -74.49 -11.03 15.59
N GLY A 735 -73.21 -11.40 15.52
CA GLY A 735 -72.56 -12.05 14.40
C GLY A 735 -72.23 -13.52 14.68
N SER A 736 -72.29 -14.36 13.64
CA SER A 736 -71.82 -15.76 13.68
C SER A 736 -71.29 -16.22 12.32
N ALA A 737 -70.38 -17.20 12.30
CA ALA A 737 -69.82 -17.81 11.09
C ALA A 737 -69.34 -19.25 11.37
N SER A 738 -69.13 -20.04 10.31
CA SER A 738 -68.62 -21.42 10.37
C SER A 738 -67.14 -21.47 9.96
N CYS A 739 -66.28 -21.96 10.85
CA CYS A 739 -64.81 -21.87 10.73
C CYS A 739 -64.15 -23.17 11.23
N LEU A 740 -62.97 -23.53 10.68
CA LEU A 740 -62.17 -24.66 11.18
C LEU A 740 -61.21 -24.26 12.33
N ALA A 741 -60.95 -22.97 12.52
CA ALA A 741 -60.28 -22.42 13.69
C ALA A 741 -61.20 -21.39 14.40
N THR A 742 -60.73 -20.80 15.50
CA THR A 742 -61.49 -19.81 16.28
C THR A 742 -61.94 -18.63 15.39
N PRO A 743 -63.25 -18.29 15.34
CA PRO A 743 -63.71 -17.12 14.59
C PRO A 743 -63.35 -15.81 15.29
N THR A 744 -63.12 -14.76 14.50
CA THR A 744 -63.03 -13.36 14.94
C THR A 744 -63.94 -12.48 14.10
N TYR A 745 -64.59 -11.48 14.70
CA TYR A 745 -65.64 -10.66 14.11
C TYR A 745 -65.34 -9.16 14.16
N ARG A 746 -65.61 -8.43 13.06
CA ARG A 746 -65.60 -6.96 12.97
C ARG A 746 -66.99 -6.48 12.56
N PHE A 747 -67.46 -5.37 13.14
CA PHE A 747 -68.76 -4.76 12.85
C PHE A 747 -68.60 -3.39 12.18
N TRP A 748 -69.48 -3.08 11.23
CA TRP A 748 -69.58 -1.78 10.56
C TRP A 748 -71.00 -1.22 10.64
N VAL A 749 -71.08 0.12 10.62
CA VAL A 749 -72.33 0.88 10.51
C VAL A 749 -72.18 1.92 9.41
N LYS A 750 -73.17 2.01 8.52
CA LYS A 750 -73.33 3.05 7.50
C LYS A 750 -74.51 3.94 7.87
N ARG A 751 -74.25 5.24 8.00
CA ARG A 751 -75.29 6.25 8.31
C ARG A 751 -76.18 6.51 7.08
N PRO A 752 -77.42 7.00 7.24
CA PRO A 752 -78.25 7.51 6.14
C PRO A 752 -77.45 8.48 5.26
N GLY A 753 -77.40 8.23 3.96
CA GLY A 753 -76.63 9.02 2.99
C GLY A 753 -75.09 8.97 3.12
N GLY A 754 -74.53 8.30 4.14
CA GLY A 754 -73.11 8.30 4.46
C GLY A 754 -72.33 7.08 3.95
N SER A 755 -71.05 7.03 4.31
CA SER A 755 -70.16 5.88 4.09
C SER A 755 -70.25 4.84 5.22
N TRP A 756 -69.77 3.62 4.96
CA TRP A 756 -69.50 2.62 5.99
C TRP A 756 -68.36 3.10 6.91
N ALA A 757 -68.50 2.89 8.22
CA ALA A 757 -67.47 3.12 9.23
C ALA A 757 -67.36 1.90 10.16
N ILE A 758 -66.14 1.57 10.60
CA ILE A 758 -65.91 0.48 11.57
C ILE A 758 -66.56 0.89 12.89
N ALA A 759 -67.54 0.10 13.33
CA ALA A 759 -68.24 0.28 14.59
C ALA A 759 -67.51 -0.46 15.73
N ARG A 760 -66.87 -1.59 15.42
CA ARG A 760 -65.92 -2.30 16.29
C ARG A 760 -65.01 -3.21 15.45
N ASP A 761 -63.70 -3.11 15.60
CA ASP A 761 -62.74 -3.96 14.87
C ASP A 761 -62.74 -5.43 15.37
N TYR A 762 -61.90 -6.26 14.74
CA TYR A 762 -61.81 -7.70 14.94
C TYR A 762 -61.54 -8.14 16.39
N GLY A 763 -62.46 -8.93 16.93
CA GLY A 763 -62.31 -9.61 18.22
C GLY A 763 -63.15 -10.88 18.31
N SER A 764 -62.97 -11.68 19.36
CA SER A 764 -63.73 -12.92 19.59
C SER A 764 -65.19 -12.70 19.99
N ALA A 765 -65.55 -11.50 20.46
CA ALA A 765 -66.89 -11.16 20.89
C ALA A 765 -67.89 -11.18 19.72
N THR A 766 -68.91 -12.02 19.81
CA THR A 766 -69.98 -12.15 18.79
C THR A 766 -70.98 -11.00 18.79
N ALA A 767 -70.99 -10.12 19.80
CA ALA A 767 -71.98 -9.05 19.94
C ALA A 767 -71.36 -7.64 19.93
N TYR A 768 -72.12 -6.66 19.40
CA TYR A 768 -71.83 -5.22 19.42
C TYR A 768 -73.07 -4.44 19.84
N VAL A 769 -72.92 -3.42 20.67
CA VAL A 769 -74.03 -2.58 21.16
C VAL A 769 -74.05 -1.26 20.38
N TRP A 770 -75.14 -1.01 19.67
CA TRP A 770 -75.39 0.20 18.89
C TRP A 770 -76.46 1.05 19.60
N ASN A 771 -76.13 2.28 19.97
CA ASN A 771 -77.04 3.23 20.61
C ASN A 771 -77.49 4.28 19.57
N THR A 772 -78.81 4.53 19.48
CA THR A 772 -79.37 5.52 18.54
C THR A 772 -79.65 6.90 19.17
N THR A 773 -79.30 7.13 20.43
CA THR A 773 -79.44 8.47 21.06
C THR A 773 -78.63 9.52 20.29
N GLY A 774 -79.31 10.56 19.79
CA GLY A 774 -78.67 11.69 19.12
C GLY A 774 -78.03 11.39 17.76
N ILE A 775 -78.38 10.27 17.12
CA ILE A 775 -78.05 10.03 15.70
C ILE A 775 -79.19 10.53 14.80
N ALA A 776 -78.93 10.73 13.51
CA ALA A 776 -79.94 11.21 12.57
C ALA A 776 -80.87 10.07 12.13
N ASP A 777 -82.14 10.40 11.89
CA ASP A 777 -83.17 9.43 11.51
C ASP A 777 -82.98 8.88 10.08
N GLY A 778 -83.67 7.78 9.76
CA GLY A 778 -83.63 7.12 8.46
C GLY A 778 -82.93 5.75 8.45
N VAL A 779 -82.59 5.26 7.25
CA VAL A 779 -82.09 3.89 7.03
C VAL A 779 -80.57 3.80 7.20
N TYR A 780 -80.16 3.03 8.20
CA TYR A 780 -78.80 2.59 8.45
C TYR A 780 -78.50 1.27 7.73
N GLY A 781 -77.25 1.12 7.28
CA GLY A 781 -76.68 -0.18 6.90
C GLY A 781 -75.85 -0.75 8.05
N LEU A 782 -75.95 -2.05 8.30
CA LEU A 782 -75.24 -2.76 9.37
C LEU A 782 -74.55 -3.99 8.78
N GLU A 783 -73.29 -4.25 9.13
CA GLU A 783 -72.50 -5.34 8.55
C GLU A 783 -71.57 -6.00 9.57
N VAL A 784 -71.33 -7.30 9.41
CA VAL A 784 -70.33 -8.07 10.18
C VAL A 784 -69.43 -8.88 9.26
N ASP A 785 -68.14 -8.73 9.43
CA ASP A 785 -67.10 -9.57 8.83
C ASP A 785 -66.69 -10.68 9.81
N ALA A 786 -66.34 -11.86 9.29
CA ALA A 786 -65.71 -12.92 10.06
C ALA A 786 -64.48 -13.51 9.35
N ARG A 787 -63.49 -13.98 10.15
CA ARG A 787 -62.29 -14.70 9.69
C ARG A 787 -61.67 -15.56 10.81
N ASN A 788 -60.92 -16.61 10.44
CA ASN A 788 -60.16 -17.42 11.38
C ASN A 788 -59.14 -16.57 12.17
N GLN A 789 -58.94 -16.89 13.45
CA GLN A 789 -57.96 -16.23 14.31
C GLN A 789 -56.54 -16.47 13.79
N GLY A 790 -55.81 -15.38 13.53
CA GLY A 790 -54.48 -15.43 12.90
C GLY A 790 -54.50 -15.32 11.38
N SER A 791 -55.67 -15.36 10.72
CA SER A 791 -55.79 -15.06 9.30
C SER A 791 -55.50 -13.59 9.02
N THR A 792 -54.66 -13.34 8.00
CA THR A 792 -54.32 -12.00 7.52
C THR A 792 -55.31 -11.45 6.49
N ALA A 793 -56.31 -12.23 6.08
CA ALA A 793 -57.33 -11.80 5.13
C ALA A 793 -58.15 -10.61 5.68
N ALA A 794 -58.55 -9.68 4.79
CA ALA A 794 -59.31 -8.50 5.17
C ALA A 794 -60.70 -8.84 5.75
N TYR A 795 -61.30 -9.93 5.23
CA TYR A 795 -62.35 -10.77 5.81
C TYR A 795 -62.28 -12.13 5.10
N GLU A 796 -63.00 -13.15 5.59
CA GLU A 796 -63.15 -14.45 4.91
C GLU A 796 -64.62 -14.70 4.52
N THR A 797 -65.57 -14.21 5.31
CA THR A 797 -67.00 -14.18 4.99
C THR A 797 -67.64 -12.95 5.65
N VAL A 798 -68.70 -12.41 5.05
CA VAL A 798 -69.36 -11.15 5.45
C VAL A 798 -70.87 -11.27 5.33
N ALA A 799 -71.62 -10.58 6.20
CA ALA A 799 -73.09 -10.51 6.15
C ALA A 799 -73.60 -9.13 6.60
N ASN A 800 -74.61 -8.61 5.91
CA ASN A 800 -75.17 -7.28 6.16
C ASN A 800 -76.71 -7.23 6.15
N MET A 801 -77.25 -6.12 6.67
CA MET A 801 -78.68 -5.81 6.75
C MET A 801 -78.93 -4.29 6.76
N THR A 802 -80.19 -3.88 6.73
CA THR A 802 -80.63 -2.49 6.90
C THR A 802 -81.54 -2.34 8.12
N PHE A 803 -81.52 -1.17 8.75
CA PHE A 803 -82.31 -0.85 9.94
C PHE A 803 -82.81 0.60 9.88
N LEU A 804 -84.10 0.86 10.15
CA LEU A 804 -84.72 2.19 10.08
C LEU A 804 -84.92 2.78 11.49
N VAL A 805 -84.56 4.06 11.63
CA VAL A 805 -84.89 4.91 12.79
C VAL A 805 -85.94 5.96 12.37
N ASP A 806 -87.01 6.15 13.14
CA ASP A 806 -88.25 6.81 12.68
C ASP A 806 -88.77 7.99 13.55
N THR A 807 -89.63 8.84 12.97
CA THR A 807 -89.95 10.23 13.44
C THR A 807 -91.45 10.50 13.66
N CYS A 808 -91.79 11.66 14.25
CA CYS A 808 -93.17 12.17 14.31
C CYS A 808 -93.67 12.68 12.95
N SER A 809 -94.97 12.54 12.71
CA SER A 809 -95.66 13.02 11.49
C SER A 809 -97.10 13.48 11.78
N GLY A 810 -97.73 14.16 10.81
CA GLY A 810 -99.15 14.48 10.87
C GLY A 810 -99.55 15.51 11.93
N ALA A 811 -98.76 16.55 12.15
CA ALA A 811 -99.16 17.68 13.00
C ALA A 811 -100.47 18.33 12.49
N HIS A 812 -101.32 18.75 13.43
CA HIS A 812 -102.59 19.44 13.17
C HIS A 812 -102.86 20.48 14.26
N LEU A 813 -103.53 21.59 13.89
CA LEU A 813 -103.81 22.74 14.76
C LEU A 813 -105.27 23.20 14.61
N ALA A 814 -105.99 23.33 15.73
CA ALA A 814 -107.39 23.75 15.78
C ALA A 814 -107.62 24.96 16.71
N THR A 815 -108.68 25.74 16.45
CA THR A 815 -109.16 26.83 17.31
C THR A 815 -110.52 26.52 17.93
N ASN A 816 -110.75 26.98 19.16
CA ASN A 816 -112.02 26.74 19.88
C ASN A 816 -113.21 27.62 19.43
N LYS A 817 -112.99 28.55 18.49
CA LYS A 817 -113.99 29.47 17.92
C LYS A 817 -113.73 29.59 16.42
N GLN A 818 -114.78 29.91 15.65
CA GLN A 818 -114.67 30.19 14.22
C GLN A 818 -114.28 31.65 13.96
N SER A 819 -113.58 31.88 12.85
CA SER A 819 -113.23 33.20 12.34
C SER A 819 -114.32 33.72 11.39
N PRO A 820 -114.65 35.03 11.36
CA PRO A 820 -114.08 36.11 12.16
C PRO A 820 -114.71 36.23 13.56
N GLN A 821 -114.10 37.02 14.45
CA GLN A 821 -114.64 37.40 15.75
C GLN A 821 -114.59 38.92 15.98
N LEU A 822 -115.33 39.41 16.98
CA LEU A 822 -115.25 40.81 17.42
C LEU A 822 -113.94 41.08 18.19
N PRO A 823 -113.38 42.30 18.13
CA PRO A 823 -112.24 42.70 18.97
C PRO A 823 -112.47 42.43 20.46
N GLY A 824 -111.48 41.88 21.15
CA GLY A 824 -111.58 41.52 22.57
C GLY A 824 -111.94 40.05 22.86
N THR A 825 -112.13 39.23 21.84
CA THR A 825 -112.45 37.80 21.99
C THR A 825 -111.19 36.94 22.20
N THR A 826 -111.07 36.26 23.34
CA THR A 826 -110.01 35.25 23.56
C THR A 826 -110.31 33.95 22.80
N ILE A 827 -109.29 33.39 22.13
CA ILE A 827 -109.33 32.18 21.30
C ILE A 827 -108.36 31.13 21.89
N GLY A 828 -108.80 29.88 22.06
CA GLY A 828 -107.96 28.76 22.49
C GLY A 828 -107.44 27.96 21.30
N LEU A 829 -106.20 27.47 21.38
CA LEU A 829 -105.52 26.63 20.38
C LEU A 829 -105.29 25.22 20.93
N THR A 830 -105.42 24.19 20.08
CA THR A 830 -105.15 22.79 20.42
C THR A 830 -104.41 22.09 19.28
N ALA A 831 -103.40 21.28 19.61
CA ALA A 831 -102.55 20.56 18.66
C ALA A 831 -102.52 19.04 18.91
N THR A 832 -102.23 18.29 17.85
CA THR A 832 -102.09 16.81 17.84
C THR A 832 -101.08 16.37 16.78
N ALA A 833 -100.39 15.24 16.97
CA ALA A 833 -99.57 14.57 15.96
C ALA A 833 -99.48 13.05 16.21
N THR A 834 -98.91 12.31 15.26
CA THR A 834 -98.62 10.87 15.35
C THR A 834 -97.12 10.66 15.53
N CYS A 835 -96.70 9.92 16.56
CA CYS A 835 -95.30 9.68 16.88
C CYS A 835 -95.08 8.22 17.33
N MET A 836 -93.92 7.65 17.01
CA MET A 836 -93.46 6.37 17.60
C MET A 836 -93.01 6.54 19.06
N GLY A 837 -92.50 7.72 19.43
CA GLY A 837 -92.15 8.11 20.79
C GLY A 837 -93.11 9.16 21.38
N SER A 838 -92.70 9.76 22.51
CA SER A 838 -93.44 10.85 23.16
C SER A 838 -93.28 12.17 22.40
N ALA A 839 -94.37 12.90 22.17
CA ALA A 839 -94.36 14.16 21.42
C ALA A 839 -94.06 15.42 22.27
N GLU A 840 -93.32 16.37 21.71
CA GLU A 840 -93.13 17.74 22.22
C GLU A 840 -93.71 18.77 21.23
N TYR A 841 -94.34 19.85 21.74
CA TYR A 841 -95.08 20.86 20.99
C TYR A 841 -94.58 22.30 21.29
N ARG A 842 -94.48 23.17 20.28
CA ARG A 842 -94.17 24.61 20.37
C ARG A 842 -95.16 25.44 19.54
N PHE A 843 -95.66 26.57 20.04
CA PHE A 843 -96.67 27.41 19.38
C PHE A 843 -96.15 28.81 18.97
N TRP A 844 -96.65 29.33 17.86
CA TRP A 844 -96.35 30.67 17.33
C TRP A 844 -97.61 31.47 16.93
N VAL A 845 -97.47 32.80 16.90
CA VAL A 845 -98.49 33.74 16.38
C VAL A 845 -97.84 34.75 15.43
N ARG A 846 -98.53 35.09 14.33
CA ARG A 846 -98.12 36.11 13.35
C ARG A 846 -98.92 37.40 13.50
N ASP A 847 -98.26 38.53 13.72
CA ASP A 847 -98.90 39.84 13.81
C ASP A 847 -99.20 40.47 12.42
N LEU A 848 -99.96 41.58 12.39
CA LEU A 848 -100.38 42.26 11.15
C LEU A 848 -99.23 42.95 10.39
N SER A 849 -98.04 43.10 10.99
CA SER A 849 -96.83 43.49 10.24
C SER A 849 -96.21 42.31 9.49
N GLY A 850 -96.73 41.10 9.71
CA GLY A 850 -96.27 39.86 9.10
C GLY A 850 -95.21 39.12 9.90
N ARG A 851 -94.87 39.57 11.12
CA ARG A 851 -93.84 38.98 11.98
C ARG A 851 -94.41 37.85 12.85
N TRP A 852 -93.72 36.71 12.87
CA TRP A 852 -93.98 35.59 13.78
C TRP A 852 -93.27 35.77 15.13
N THR A 853 -93.89 35.29 16.21
CA THR A 853 -93.31 35.21 17.55
C THR A 853 -93.70 33.90 18.23
N ILE A 854 -92.75 33.22 18.89
CA ILE A 854 -93.03 32.09 19.79
C ILE A 854 -93.93 32.60 20.92
N VAL A 855 -94.98 31.85 21.25
CA VAL A 855 -95.86 32.12 22.40
C VAL A 855 -95.83 31.01 23.46
N GLN A 856 -95.30 29.83 23.11
CA GLN A 856 -95.02 28.71 24.02
C GLN A 856 -93.94 27.83 23.38
N ASP A 857 -92.82 27.59 24.07
CA ASP A 857 -91.71 26.76 23.55
C ASP A 857 -91.93 25.25 23.85
N TYR A 858 -91.04 24.40 23.34
CA TYR A 858 -91.18 22.94 23.35
C TYR A 858 -91.48 22.35 24.73
N SER A 859 -92.63 21.68 24.83
CA SER A 859 -93.05 20.88 26.00
C SER A 859 -94.06 19.81 25.59
N SER A 860 -94.41 18.89 26.48
CA SER A 860 -95.52 17.95 26.25
C SER A 860 -96.93 18.58 26.26
N THR A 861 -97.04 19.91 26.40
CA THR A 861 -98.32 20.63 26.48
C THR A 861 -98.83 21.03 25.09
N SER A 862 -99.90 20.39 24.63
CA SER A 862 -100.45 20.58 23.28
C SER A 862 -101.58 21.62 23.16
N THR A 863 -101.66 22.61 24.06
CA THR A 863 -102.65 23.71 23.99
C THR A 863 -102.05 25.07 24.30
N PHE A 864 -102.71 26.15 23.86
CA PHE A 864 -102.35 27.55 24.12
C PHE A 864 -103.60 28.46 24.15
N SER A 865 -103.52 29.68 24.71
CA SER A 865 -104.65 30.63 24.80
C SER A 865 -104.27 32.06 24.36
N TRP A 866 -104.95 32.58 23.33
CA TRP A 866 -104.63 33.82 22.64
C TRP A 866 -105.70 34.91 22.86
N ASN A 867 -105.34 35.96 23.59
CA ASN A 867 -106.21 37.12 23.85
C ASN A 867 -106.10 38.17 22.72
N THR A 868 -107.22 38.73 22.27
CA THR A 868 -107.31 39.73 21.19
C THR A 868 -107.73 41.15 21.63
N THR A 869 -107.89 41.42 22.92
CA THR A 869 -108.17 42.78 23.42
C THR A 869 -107.08 43.77 23.01
N GLY A 870 -107.49 44.94 22.52
CA GLY A 870 -106.57 45.99 22.03
C GLY A 870 -105.88 45.69 20.70
N ARG A 871 -106.16 44.56 20.05
CA ARG A 871 -105.60 44.25 18.71
C ARG A 871 -106.41 44.97 17.62
N PRO A 872 -105.75 45.54 16.58
CA PRO A 872 -106.45 46.07 15.41
C PRO A 872 -107.24 44.99 14.67
N GLN A 873 -108.25 45.42 13.91
CA GLN A 873 -108.98 44.55 12.98
C GLN A 873 -108.06 44.08 11.84
N GLY A 874 -108.22 42.84 11.40
CA GLY A 874 -107.31 42.20 10.43
C GLY A 874 -107.15 40.69 10.64
N THR A 875 -106.29 40.06 9.85
CA THR A 875 -106.05 38.61 9.86
C THR A 875 -104.66 38.25 10.37
N TYR A 876 -104.62 37.43 11.42
CA TYR A 876 -103.44 36.90 12.10
C TYR A 876 -103.13 35.48 11.63
N GLY A 877 -101.89 35.03 11.82
CA GLY A 877 -101.46 33.63 11.61
C GLY A 877 -101.21 32.92 12.94
N LEU A 878 -101.41 31.60 12.98
CA LEU A 878 -101.24 30.74 14.15
C LEU A 878 -100.55 29.43 13.70
N GLU A 879 -99.55 28.94 14.43
CA GLU A 879 -98.74 27.78 14.03
C GLU A 879 -98.30 26.92 15.22
N VAL A 880 -98.08 25.62 14.99
CA VAL A 880 -97.52 24.67 15.97
C VAL A 880 -96.48 23.74 15.32
N ASP A 881 -95.35 23.59 15.99
CA ASP A 881 -94.27 22.63 15.67
C ASP A 881 -94.32 21.41 16.60
N VAL A 882 -93.97 20.22 16.08
CA VAL A 882 -93.99 18.95 16.83
C VAL A 882 -92.77 18.06 16.51
N ARG A 883 -92.26 17.33 17.51
CA ARG A 883 -91.14 16.36 17.38
C ARG A 883 -91.15 15.25 18.45
N ASN A 884 -90.36 14.19 18.26
CA ASN A 884 -90.11 13.16 19.28
C ASN A 884 -89.25 13.72 20.45
N HIS A 885 -89.52 13.26 21.67
CA HIS A 885 -88.69 13.55 22.84
C HIS A 885 -87.28 12.97 22.68
N GLY A 886 -86.25 13.78 22.99
CA GLY A 886 -84.84 13.43 22.75
C GLY A 886 -84.35 13.70 21.32
N SER A 887 -85.23 14.08 20.40
CA SER A 887 -84.86 14.54 19.06
C SER A 887 -84.14 15.89 19.11
N LEU A 888 -83.10 16.04 18.29
CA LEU A 888 -82.39 17.30 18.08
C LEU A 888 -82.98 18.10 16.90
N ALA A 889 -84.05 17.62 16.27
CA ALA A 889 -84.72 18.32 15.18
C ALA A 889 -85.32 19.66 15.66
N ALA A 890 -85.29 20.66 14.76
CA ALA A 890 -85.95 21.95 14.97
C ALA A 890 -87.49 21.81 14.99
N TYR A 891 -88.01 20.88 14.18
CA TYR A 891 -89.31 20.23 14.22
C TYR A 891 -89.24 18.97 13.34
N GLU A 892 -90.17 18.03 13.52
CA GLU A 892 -90.38 16.87 12.63
C GLU A 892 -91.68 17.01 11.84
N SER A 893 -92.71 17.64 12.43
CA SER A 893 -93.96 18.00 11.75
C SER A 893 -94.47 19.37 12.22
N VAL A 894 -95.21 20.08 11.37
CA VAL A 894 -95.66 21.47 11.60
C VAL A 894 -97.04 21.71 10.98
N ALA A 895 -97.87 22.56 11.60
CA ALA A 895 -99.20 22.92 11.10
C ALA A 895 -99.59 24.37 11.42
N ASN A 896 -100.20 25.08 10.47
CA ASN A 896 -100.62 26.48 10.63
C ASN A 896 -102.00 26.81 10.03
N ILE A 897 -102.61 27.88 10.55
CA ILE A 897 -103.95 28.40 10.20
C ILE A 897 -103.99 29.94 10.30
N THR A 898 -105.09 30.56 9.86
CA THR A 898 -105.31 32.02 9.95
C THR A 898 -106.59 32.37 10.70
N PHE A 899 -106.65 33.57 11.30
CA PHE A 899 -107.77 34.02 12.14
C PHE A 899 -108.03 35.53 12.03
N THR A 900 -109.29 35.95 11.91
CA THR A 900 -109.67 37.34 11.56
C THR A 900 -110.51 38.03 12.63
N ILE A 901 -110.31 39.34 12.77
CA ILE A 901 -111.02 40.25 13.70
C ILE A 901 -111.69 41.36 12.88
N TYR A 902 -113.02 41.60 13.03
CA TYR A 902 -113.79 42.52 12.15
C TYR A 902 -115.08 43.10 12.77
N ALA A 903 -115.55 44.26 12.30
CA ALA A 903 -116.89 44.86 12.55
C ALA A 903 -117.36 45.74 11.35
N ALA A 904 -118.67 45.98 11.21
CA ALA A 904 -119.29 46.58 10.00
C ALA A 904 -119.62 48.09 10.09
N PRO A 905 -119.48 48.88 9.00
CA PRO A 905 -119.51 50.36 8.98
C PRO A 905 -120.89 51.02 9.21
N CYS A 906 -120.89 52.35 9.38
CA CYS A 906 -122.08 53.21 9.43
C CYS A 906 -122.67 53.56 8.04
N THR A 907 -123.98 53.79 7.99
CA THR A 907 -124.77 54.09 6.78
C THR A 907 -125.97 54.99 7.10
N ALA A 908 -126.56 55.60 6.05
CA ALA A 908 -127.80 56.39 6.12
C ALA A 908 -127.77 57.57 7.11
N ALA A 909 -126.83 58.50 6.90
CA ALA A 909 -126.89 59.82 7.53
C ALA A 909 -128.21 60.56 7.19
N HIS A 910 -128.70 61.36 8.13
CA HIS A 910 -129.80 62.30 7.92
C HIS A 910 -129.49 63.62 8.65
N LEU A 911 -129.97 64.74 8.12
CA LEU A 911 -129.86 66.09 8.71
C LEU A 911 -131.23 66.76 8.76
N ALA A 912 -131.56 67.40 9.89
CA ALA A 912 -132.81 68.16 10.06
C ALA A 912 -132.56 69.51 10.73
N THR A 913 -133.45 70.48 10.48
CA THR A 913 -133.50 71.79 11.17
C THR A 913 -134.73 71.93 12.05
N ASP A 914 -134.61 72.59 13.20
CA ASP A 914 -135.74 72.81 14.14
C ASP A 914 -136.80 73.81 13.65
N LYS A 915 -136.44 74.68 12.70
CA LYS A 915 -137.30 75.70 12.10
C LYS A 915 -137.37 75.51 10.58
N PRO A 916 -138.45 75.97 9.92
CA PRO A 916 -138.55 75.92 8.46
C PRO A 916 -137.69 77.01 7.81
N SER A 917 -137.19 76.72 6.60
CA SER A 917 -136.41 77.65 5.76
C SER A 917 -137.18 78.97 5.49
N GLY A 918 -136.47 80.09 5.42
CA GLY A 918 -137.03 81.43 5.20
C GLY A 918 -137.15 82.29 6.48
N GLN A 919 -136.46 81.93 7.57
CA GLN A 919 -136.50 82.69 8.83
C GLN A 919 -135.84 84.07 8.68
N VAL A 920 -136.40 85.08 9.34
CA VAL A 920 -135.76 86.40 9.42
C VAL A 920 -134.41 86.32 10.12
N HIS A 921 -133.45 87.12 9.66
CA HIS A 921 -132.11 87.22 10.25
C HIS A 921 -132.17 87.48 11.78
N GLY A 922 -131.23 86.89 12.52
CA GLY A 922 -131.27 86.85 13.98
C GLY A 922 -131.94 85.61 14.57
N THR A 923 -132.60 84.79 13.75
CA THR A 923 -133.19 83.51 14.20
C THR A 923 -132.13 82.41 14.28
N THR A 924 -131.86 81.86 15.47
CA THR A 924 -130.99 80.68 15.61
C THR A 924 -131.71 79.41 15.18
N ILE A 925 -131.06 78.57 14.37
CA ILE A 925 -131.55 77.32 13.81
C ILE A 925 -130.77 76.14 14.43
N THR A 926 -131.45 75.13 14.93
CA THR A 926 -130.80 73.93 15.50
C THR A 926 -130.72 72.83 14.46
N LEU A 927 -129.52 72.30 14.22
CA LEU A 927 -129.22 71.16 13.36
C LEU A 927 -129.24 69.86 14.18
N THR A 928 -129.75 68.77 13.60
CA THR A 928 -129.77 67.43 14.22
C THR A 928 -129.38 66.36 13.22
N GLY A 929 -128.50 65.43 13.64
CA GLY A 929 -127.97 64.33 12.82
C GLY A 929 -128.26 62.93 13.37
N SER A 930 -128.28 61.92 12.50
CA SER A 930 -128.47 60.50 12.88
C SER A 930 -127.94 59.55 11.79
N ALA A 931 -127.50 58.33 12.15
CA ALA A 931 -127.16 57.25 11.21
C ALA A 931 -127.32 55.84 11.84
N THR A 932 -127.19 54.79 11.03
CA THR A 932 -127.26 53.37 11.44
C THR A 932 -125.91 52.67 11.26
N CYS A 933 -125.43 51.92 12.27
CA CYS A 933 -124.07 51.36 12.28
C CYS A 933 -124.02 49.91 12.77
N GLY A 934 -123.06 49.13 12.26
CA GLY A 934 -122.67 47.82 12.83
C GLY A 934 -121.73 47.91 14.04
N GLY A 935 -121.50 49.12 14.56
CA GLY A 935 -120.73 49.45 15.74
C GLY A 935 -121.24 50.76 16.37
N THR A 936 -120.39 51.49 17.09
CA THR A 936 -120.79 52.72 17.81
C THR A 936 -120.53 53.98 16.97
N PRO A 937 -121.55 54.83 16.68
CA PRO A 937 -121.41 56.05 15.86
C PRO A 937 -120.69 57.23 16.53
N GLN A 938 -120.18 58.13 15.67
CA GLN A 938 -119.65 59.48 15.97
C GLN A 938 -120.05 60.47 14.85
N TYR A 939 -120.36 61.73 15.18
CA TYR A 939 -120.98 62.76 14.31
C TYR A 939 -120.17 64.07 14.22
N ARG A 940 -120.22 64.76 13.07
CA ARG A 940 -119.60 66.09 12.78
C ARG A 940 -120.53 66.96 11.92
N PHE A 941 -120.56 68.29 12.11
CA PHE A 941 -121.40 69.25 11.36
C PHE A 941 -120.62 70.34 10.63
N TRP A 942 -121.17 70.81 9.50
CA TRP A 942 -120.66 71.92 8.68
C TRP A 942 -121.76 72.94 8.29
N VAL A 943 -121.35 74.16 7.96
CA VAL A 943 -122.18 75.25 7.40
C VAL A 943 -121.49 75.88 6.19
N ARG A 944 -122.26 76.23 5.16
CA ARG A 944 -121.84 76.92 3.93
C ARG A 944 -122.33 78.37 3.91
N ASP A 945 -121.42 79.32 3.75
CA ASP A 945 -121.74 80.74 3.59
C ASP A 945 -122.16 81.13 2.16
N LEU A 946 -122.61 82.38 1.98
CA LEU A 946 -123.08 82.92 0.69
C LEU A 946 -121.96 83.18 -0.33
N SER A 947 -120.68 83.18 0.07
CA SER A 947 -119.56 83.11 -0.88
C SER A 947 -119.40 81.71 -1.48
N GLY A 948 -120.14 80.73 -0.94
CA GLY A 948 -120.11 79.33 -1.35
C GLY A 948 -119.09 78.49 -0.59
N ARG A 949 -118.43 79.05 0.43
CA ARG A 949 -117.42 78.38 1.27
C ARG A 949 -118.08 77.56 2.37
N TRP A 950 -117.64 76.30 2.52
CA TRP A 950 -117.99 75.45 3.66
C TRP A 950 -117.04 75.64 4.85
N THR A 951 -117.53 75.36 6.05
CA THR A 951 -116.79 75.46 7.32
C THR A 951 -117.31 74.42 8.30
N ILE A 952 -116.41 73.67 8.97
CA ILE A 952 -116.77 72.82 10.11
C ILE A 952 -117.28 73.72 11.24
N VAL A 953 -118.39 73.34 11.87
CA VAL A 953 -118.92 74.01 13.05
C VAL A 953 -118.92 73.12 14.31
N GLN A 954 -118.75 71.81 14.15
CA GLN A 954 -118.55 70.82 15.23
C GLN A 954 -117.87 69.58 14.67
N ASP A 955 -116.68 69.20 15.14
CA ASP A 955 -115.94 68.01 14.65
C ASP A 955 -116.38 66.70 15.35
N PHE A 956 -115.83 65.55 14.92
CA PHE A 956 -116.29 64.22 15.28
C PHE A 956 -116.35 63.93 16.80
N GLY A 957 -117.56 63.75 17.32
CA GLY A 957 -117.82 63.30 18.69
C GLY A 957 -119.08 62.46 18.82
N SER A 958 -119.49 62.11 20.04
CA SER A 958 -120.81 61.52 20.30
C SER A 958 -122.01 62.48 20.18
N PRO A 959 -121.91 63.82 20.38
CA PRO A 959 -123.06 64.72 20.25
C PRO A 959 -123.57 64.85 18.80
N ASN A 960 -124.88 64.76 18.61
CA ASN A 960 -125.55 64.71 17.31
C ASN A 960 -126.43 65.94 17.01
N THR A 961 -126.17 67.08 17.64
CA THR A 961 -126.87 68.36 17.38
C THR A 961 -125.90 69.54 17.36
N PHE A 962 -126.29 70.65 16.72
CA PHE A 962 -125.52 71.91 16.66
C PHE A 962 -126.44 73.14 16.56
N GLY A 963 -126.09 74.29 17.15
CA GLY A 963 -126.89 75.53 17.10
C GLY A 963 -126.30 76.63 16.19
N TRP A 964 -126.92 76.88 15.04
CA TRP A 964 -126.48 77.87 14.05
C TRP A 964 -127.21 79.22 14.20
N ASN A 965 -126.51 80.25 14.64
CA ASN A 965 -127.06 81.61 14.80
C ASN A 965 -127.00 82.40 13.47
N THR A 966 -128.12 83.01 13.05
CA THR A 966 -128.20 83.82 11.82
C THR A 966 -128.12 85.35 12.03
N THR A 967 -127.79 85.80 13.25
CA THR A 967 -127.64 87.24 13.55
C THR A 967 -126.52 87.87 12.71
N GLY A 968 -126.85 88.94 11.99
CA GLY A 968 -125.88 89.65 11.14
C GLY A 968 -125.50 88.92 9.84
N LEU A 969 -126.13 87.77 9.54
CA LEU A 969 -126.04 87.16 8.22
C LEU A 969 -126.84 87.96 7.21
N ALA A 970 -126.33 88.07 5.98
CA ALA A 970 -127.08 88.68 4.90
C ALA A 970 -128.22 87.75 4.44
N PRO A 971 -129.36 88.30 3.98
CA PRO A 971 -130.42 87.49 3.40
C PRO A 971 -129.92 86.65 2.22
N GLY A 972 -130.26 85.36 2.20
CA GLY A 972 -129.74 84.41 1.22
C GLY A 972 -129.78 82.96 1.69
N THR A 973 -129.38 82.05 0.81
CA THR A 973 -129.44 80.59 1.04
C THR A 973 -128.09 80.01 1.44
N TYR A 974 -128.00 79.60 2.71
CA TYR A 974 -126.86 78.90 3.30
C TYR A 974 -126.99 77.37 3.09
N GLY A 975 -125.88 76.65 3.19
CA GLY A 975 -125.83 75.18 3.16
C GLY A 975 -125.53 74.61 4.55
N LEU A 976 -126.01 73.40 4.85
CA LEU A 976 -125.85 72.73 6.15
C LEU A 976 -125.56 71.25 5.90
N GLU A 977 -124.61 70.63 6.64
CA GLU A 977 -124.16 69.24 6.39
C GLU A 977 -123.76 68.51 7.70
N VAL A 978 -123.88 67.18 7.73
CA VAL A 978 -123.44 66.30 8.84
C VAL A 978 -122.77 65.01 8.34
N ASP A 979 -121.61 64.66 8.90
CA ASP A 979 -120.84 63.43 8.66
C ASP A 979 -120.98 62.44 9.83
N VAL A 980 -120.93 61.11 9.57
CA VAL A 980 -121.02 60.05 10.60
C VAL A 980 -120.07 58.86 10.33
N ARG A 981 -119.49 58.24 11.36
CA ARG A 981 -118.65 57.01 11.29
C ARG A 981 -118.58 56.19 12.59
N ASN A 982 -118.09 54.95 12.51
CA ASN A 982 -117.84 54.06 13.65
C ASN A 982 -116.61 54.41 14.52
N VAL A 983 -116.69 54.10 15.81
CA VAL A 983 -115.52 54.01 16.72
C VAL A 983 -114.55 52.94 16.24
N GLY A 984 -113.26 53.30 16.15
CA GLY A 984 -112.20 52.42 15.65
C GLY A 984 -112.10 52.36 14.12
N SER A 985 -113.00 53.02 13.39
CA SER A 985 -112.86 53.21 11.94
C SER A 985 -111.80 54.28 11.64
N SER A 986 -110.95 54.00 10.66
CA SER A 986 -109.98 54.96 10.11
C SER A 986 -110.57 55.81 8.98
N ALA A 987 -111.81 55.57 8.56
CA ALA A 987 -112.46 56.31 7.49
C ALA A 987 -112.65 57.80 7.85
N PRO A 988 -112.50 58.74 6.90
CA PRO A 988 -112.69 60.17 7.16
C PRO A 988 -114.14 60.50 7.50
N TYR A 989 -115.08 59.81 6.89
CA TYR A 989 -116.47 59.57 7.32
C TYR A 989 -116.93 58.26 6.67
N GLU A 990 -118.07 57.71 7.11
CA GLU A 990 -118.68 56.52 6.49
C GLU A 990 -120.02 56.86 5.81
N THR A 991 -120.72 57.90 6.27
CA THR A 991 -121.93 58.43 5.62
C THR A 991 -122.09 59.94 5.92
N VAL A 992 -122.78 60.68 5.04
CA VAL A 992 -122.94 62.15 5.10
C VAL A 992 -124.32 62.57 4.58
N ALA A 993 -124.90 63.67 5.11
CA ALA A 993 -126.17 64.23 4.66
C ALA A 993 -126.19 65.77 4.74
N ASN A 994 -126.82 66.43 3.76
CA ASN A 994 -126.83 67.90 3.64
C ASN A 994 -128.18 68.48 3.17
N LEU A 995 -128.39 69.77 3.44
CA LEU A 995 -129.58 70.55 3.04
C LEU A 995 -129.26 72.05 2.86
N THR A 996 -130.24 72.84 2.42
CA THR A 996 -130.11 74.29 2.24
C THR A 996 -131.15 75.07 3.06
N PHE A 997 -130.80 76.28 3.49
CA PHE A 997 -131.62 77.10 4.39
C PHE A 997 -131.57 78.57 4.02
N ALA A 998 -132.73 79.19 3.82
CA ALA A 998 -132.86 80.61 3.51
C ALA A 998 -132.99 81.45 4.78
N VAL A 999 -132.24 82.55 4.84
CA VAL A 999 -132.37 83.65 5.81
C VAL A 999 -132.97 84.86 5.09
N THR A 1000 -133.87 85.60 5.74
CA THR A 1000 -134.60 86.76 5.17
C THR A 1000 -134.36 88.08 5.88
#